data_AF-A0A5K7Z943-F1
#
_entry.id   AF-A0A5K7Z943-F1
#
_cell.length_a   1.000
_cell.length_b   1.000
_cell.length_c   1.000
_cell.angle_alpha   90.00
_cell.angle_beta   90.00
_cell.angle_gamma   90.00
#
_symmetry.space_group_name_H-M   'P 1'
#
loop_
_entity.id
_entity.type
_entity.pdbx_description
1 polymer ?
#
loop_
_entity_poly.entity_id
_entity_poly.type
_entity_poly.pdbx_seq_one_letter_code
_entity_poly.pdbx_strand_id
1 'polypeptide(L)'
;MLKIRRIYDDILSVDQEALKQIKQILRTRFSDVPPEEIDQISEKLRNPFKQRFRTILLIAETMRRRVQGFTMLLHEPVIGFCYLDWIATAKGSTGGGLGSALYDSVRAEAVGLGAKGLFFECLPDERDACDDPTILKQNRDRLRFYERYGARPIIDTAYENPVKPGDTCMPHLVYDGLDRTEPLRLRFARKVVRAVLERKYAAYCPPRYVETVVASFRDDPVNLRPFRYVKPDAVRTTVESRSLEQIALVVNANHDIHHVHERGYVEAPVRVRSILKVLEPSGLFARINPRLFAEKYITAVHDSDLVNYLRRACKEMPEGKSLYPYIFPLRNKTRPPKEPSVLSGYYCIDTFTPINKNAYPAARQGVNCILTAASEILAGRRMAYALVRPPGHHAERRAFGGFCYFNNNAIAAQYLSAHGKVAILDIDYHHGNGQQDIFYRRSDVLTISLHGHPTFAYPYFTGFEEECGEGEGEGFNMNLPLPEKLDGACYLKDLDKALRRIRQFNPQFLVVALGLDTAKGDPTGTWQLLGKDFEANGRRIGELGLPTLLVQEGGYRVRTLGSNALRFFTGLAATGAHPQTKHPPDKERLHGVKWRREVTSQDPERVGRLVDLTGFFHPEEVEVARELVQERLAKGDLSGYHFMMAEQYGRLVGYTCYGPIPCTQKSFDLYWIAVHPDFHRKGLGRRLIVETEALIRKSGGNRIYVDTSQRDQYASTRAFYESCGYRLETVLKDFYAPGDGKVIYCKEMLTEQG
;
A
#
# COMPACT_ATOMS: atom_id res chain seq x y z
N MET A 1 23.64 13.02 -7.06
CA MET A 1 23.38 11.57 -6.91
C MET A 1 22.00 11.26 -7.46
N LEU A 2 21.90 10.30 -8.38
CA LEU A 2 20.66 9.82 -8.98
C LEU A 2 20.08 8.70 -8.11
N LYS A 3 18.75 8.71 -7.92
CA LYS A 3 18.01 7.67 -7.20
C LYS A 3 17.01 7.03 -8.17
N ILE A 4 17.04 5.70 -8.29
CA ILE A 4 16.00 4.95 -9.00
C ILE A 4 15.00 4.44 -7.97
N ARG A 5 13.71 4.67 -8.20
CA ARG A 5 12.63 4.18 -7.34
C ARG A 5 11.39 3.79 -8.13
N ARG A 6 10.57 2.91 -7.56
CA ARG A 6 9.29 2.49 -8.11
C ARG A 6 8.17 3.46 -7.72
N ILE A 7 7.25 3.71 -8.64
CA ILE A 7 5.98 4.41 -8.44
C ILE A 7 4.88 3.34 -8.44
N TYR A 8 4.15 3.22 -7.32
CA TYR A 8 3.11 2.21 -7.15
C TYR A 8 1.73 2.76 -7.49
N ASP A 9 1.49 4.01 -7.14
CA ASP A 9 0.24 4.73 -7.33
C ASP A 9 0.54 6.24 -7.43
N ASP A 10 -0.52 7.05 -7.47
CA ASP A 10 -0.46 8.52 -7.47
C ASP A 10 -1.12 9.11 -6.20
N ILE A 11 -1.07 8.38 -5.09
CA ILE A 11 -1.65 8.81 -3.81
C ILE A 11 -0.73 9.85 -3.15
N LEU A 12 0.58 9.58 -3.15
CA LEU A 12 1.56 10.48 -2.56
C LEU A 12 1.77 11.70 -3.46
N SER A 13 1.82 12.90 -2.85
CA SER A 13 2.09 14.16 -3.58
C SER A 13 3.41 14.12 -4.35
N VAL A 14 4.41 13.40 -3.83
CA VAL A 14 5.70 13.20 -4.47
C VAL A 14 5.61 12.34 -5.73
N ASP A 15 4.67 11.39 -5.77
CA ASP A 15 4.44 10.50 -6.90
C ASP A 15 3.58 11.18 -7.95
N GLN A 16 2.60 11.99 -7.53
CA GLN A 16 1.84 12.87 -8.41
C GLN A 16 2.75 13.82 -9.19
N GLU A 17 3.73 14.44 -8.52
CA GLU A 17 4.66 15.35 -9.16
C GLU A 17 5.62 14.63 -10.11
N ALA A 18 6.10 13.44 -9.73
CA ALA A 18 6.89 12.61 -10.62
C ALA A 18 6.10 12.19 -11.87
N LEU A 19 4.82 11.82 -11.72
CA LEU A 19 3.94 11.44 -12.83
C LEU A 19 3.69 12.60 -13.79
N LYS A 20 3.54 13.83 -13.29
CA LYS A 20 3.45 15.02 -14.16
C LYS A 20 4.71 15.19 -15.01
N GLN A 21 5.89 15.07 -14.40
CA GLN A 21 7.17 15.16 -15.12
C GLN A 21 7.31 14.04 -16.15
N ILE A 22 6.88 12.81 -15.84
CA ILE A 22 6.88 11.69 -16.78
C ILE A 22 5.96 11.99 -17.97
N LYS A 23 4.71 12.39 -17.73
CA LYS A 23 3.77 12.76 -18.80
C LYS A 23 4.35 13.85 -19.71
N GLN A 24 5.07 14.82 -19.15
CA GLN A 24 5.78 15.84 -19.92
C GLN A 24 6.92 15.26 -20.77
N ILE A 25 7.71 14.34 -20.22
CA ILE A 25 8.76 13.63 -20.97
C ILE A 25 8.14 12.84 -22.13
N LEU A 26 7.01 12.16 -21.92
CA LEU A 26 6.34 11.39 -22.97
C LEU A 26 5.90 12.27 -24.12
N ARG A 27 5.11 13.32 -23.82
CA ARG A 27 4.61 14.28 -24.82
C ARG A 27 5.75 14.93 -25.62
N THR A 28 6.92 15.07 -25.00
CA THR A 28 8.08 15.70 -25.64
C THR A 28 8.92 14.74 -26.49
N ARG A 29 8.90 13.43 -26.19
CA ARG A 29 9.78 12.43 -26.82
C ARG A 29 9.06 11.56 -27.85
N PHE A 30 7.74 11.42 -27.73
CA PHE A 30 6.93 10.57 -28.58
C PHE A 30 5.74 11.40 -29.08
N SER A 31 5.96 12.12 -30.18
CA SER A 31 4.94 12.96 -30.83
C SER A 31 3.76 12.15 -31.37
N ASP A 32 4.01 10.88 -31.71
CA ASP A 32 3.06 10.02 -32.41
C ASP A 32 2.18 9.23 -31.45
N VAL A 33 2.42 9.34 -30.14
CA VAL A 33 1.59 8.69 -29.11
C VAL A 33 0.38 9.58 -28.79
N PRO A 34 -0.85 9.05 -28.86
CA PRO A 34 -2.04 9.81 -28.51
C PRO A 34 -1.97 10.40 -27.08
N PRO A 35 -2.32 11.68 -26.88
CA PRO A 35 -2.31 12.30 -25.55
C PRO A 35 -3.15 11.53 -24.51
N GLU A 36 -4.24 10.92 -24.95
CA GLU A 36 -5.12 10.08 -24.12
C GLU A 36 -4.38 8.90 -23.49
N GLU A 37 -3.46 8.26 -24.23
CA GLU A 37 -2.69 7.13 -23.72
C GLU A 37 -1.70 7.56 -22.63
N ILE A 38 -1.09 8.74 -22.80
CA ILE A 38 -0.20 9.37 -21.82
C ILE A 38 -0.99 9.72 -20.55
N ASP A 39 -2.22 10.21 -20.69
CA ASP A 39 -3.03 10.60 -19.56
C ASP A 39 -3.58 9.42 -18.74
N GLN A 40 -3.78 8.28 -19.39
CA GLN A 40 -4.19 7.02 -18.77
C GLN A 40 -3.11 6.34 -17.91
N ILE A 41 -1.85 6.80 -17.89
CA ILE A 41 -0.79 6.16 -17.09
C ILE A 41 -1.14 6.10 -15.60
N SER A 42 -1.69 7.19 -15.05
CA SER A 42 -2.15 7.23 -13.66
C SER A 42 -3.25 6.20 -13.41
N GLU A 43 -4.18 6.01 -14.37
CA GLU A 43 -5.23 4.99 -14.31
C GLU A 43 -4.63 3.58 -14.41
N LYS A 44 -3.68 3.35 -15.32
CA LYS A 44 -2.99 2.07 -15.53
C LYS A 44 -2.19 1.63 -14.28
N LEU A 45 -1.70 2.57 -13.48
CA LEU A 45 -1.06 2.29 -12.18
C LEU A 45 -2.09 1.93 -11.10
N ARG A 46 -3.23 2.63 -11.07
CA ARG A 46 -4.32 2.37 -10.11
C ARG A 46 -5.10 1.07 -10.40
N ASN A 47 -5.24 0.70 -11.68
CA ASN A 47 -6.09 -0.40 -12.13
C ASN A 47 -5.35 -1.37 -13.06
N PRO A 48 -4.47 -2.22 -12.52
CA PRO A 48 -3.70 -3.20 -13.31
C PRO A 48 -4.58 -4.25 -14.02
N PHE A 49 -5.85 -4.39 -13.64
CA PHE A 49 -6.73 -5.42 -14.23
C PHE A 49 -7.36 -5.01 -15.56
N LYS A 50 -7.31 -3.72 -15.94
CA LYS A 50 -7.90 -3.22 -17.21
C LYS A 50 -7.23 -3.83 -18.45
N GLN A 51 -5.94 -4.19 -18.37
CA GLN A 51 -5.17 -4.75 -19.50
C GLN A 51 -4.64 -6.17 -19.25
N ARG A 52 -5.05 -6.84 -18.17
CA ARG A 52 -4.53 -8.17 -17.75
C ARG A 52 -2.98 -8.21 -17.61
N PHE A 53 -2.36 -7.06 -17.38
CA PHE A 53 -0.93 -6.91 -17.09
C PHE A 53 -0.75 -6.06 -15.84
N ARG A 54 0.23 -6.40 -14.99
CA ARG A 54 0.63 -5.54 -13.88
C ARG A 54 1.61 -4.49 -14.38
N THR A 55 1.18 -3.24 -14.46
CA THR A 55 2.05 -2.09 -14.80
C THR A 55 3.00 -1.77 -13.65
N ILE A 56 4.28 -1.56 -13.96
CA ILE A 56 5.33 -1.19 -13.02
C ILE A 56 6.10 -0.01 -13.62
N LEU A 57 6.12 1.11 -12.89
CA LEU A 57 6.79 2.33 -13.31
C LEU A 57 8.01 2.58 -12.41
N LEU A 58 9.20 2.65 -13.01
CA LEU A 58 10.43 3.05 -12.32
C LEU A 58 10.83 4.45 -12.80
N ILE A 59 11.28 5.29 -11.89
CA ILE A 59 11.81 6.62 -12.20
C ILE A 59 13.24 6.73 -11.73
N ALA A 60 14.06 7.44 -12.49
CA ALA A 60 15.34 7.96 -12.05
C ALA A 60 15.20 9.46 -11.77
N GLU A 61 15.40 9.87 -10.53
CA GLU A 61 15.28 11.27 -10.12
C GLU A 61 16.52 11.78 -9.37
N THR A 62 16.70 13.10 -9.39
CA THR A 62 17.72 13.77 -8.59
C THR A 62 17.25 13.97 -7.14
N MET A 63 18.17 14.30 -6.23
CA MET A 63 17.82 14.68 -4.84
C MET A 63 16.83 15.85 -4.74
N ARG A 64 16.72 16.69 -5.79
CA ARG A 64 15.73 17.77 -5.90
C ARG A 64 14.41 17.32 -6.55
N ARG A 65 14.15 16.00 -6.61
CA ARG A 65 12.92 15.38 -7.18
C ARG A 65 12.65 15.73 -8.64
N ARG A 66 13.71 16.06 -9.39
CA ARG A 66 13.64 16.23 -10.85
C ARG A 66 13.83 14.86 -11.52
N VAL A 67 12.83 14.38 -12.23
CA VAL A 67 12.87 13.15 -13.02
C VAL A 67 13.83 13.34 -14.19
N GLN A 68 14.78 12.43 -14.32
CA GLN A 68 15.82 12.41 -15.37
C GLN A 68 15.54 11.30 -16.40
N GLY A 69 14.77 10.29 -16.01
CA GLY A 69 14.27 9.25 -16.91
C GLY A 69 13.31 8.32 -16.18
N PHE A 70 12.66 7.44 -16.92
CA PHE A 70 11.72 6.46 -16.37
C PHE A 70 11.66 5.22 -17.26
N THR A 71 11.12 4.14 -16.71
CA THR A 71 10.76 2.92 -17.43
C THR A 71 9.35 2.46 -17.06
N MET A 72 8.63 1.89 -18.02
CA MET A 72 7.34 1.25 -17.80
C MET A 72 7.42 -0.21 -18.22
N LEU A 73 7.20 -1.10 -17.27
CA LEU A 73 7.30 -2.54 -17.40
C LEU A 73 5.91 -3.15 -17.19
N LEU A 74 5.50 -4.06 -18.07
CA LEU A 74 4.25 -4.82 -17.96
C LEU A 74 4.58 -6.25 -17.55
N HIS A 75 4.08 -6.70 -16.40
CA HIS A 75 4.32 -8.07 -15.92
C HIS A 75 3.09 -8.96 -16.11
N GLU A 76 3.29 -10.14 -16.70
CA GLU A 76 2.28 -11.20 -16.83
C GLU A 76 2.67 -12.39 -15.93
N PRO A 77 1.94 -12.59 -14.81
CA PRO A 77 2.36 -13.54 -13.78
C PRO A 77 2.03 -15.01 -14.09
N VAL A 78 1.12 -15.31 -15.02
CA VAL A 78 0.65 -16.68 -15.30
C VAL A 78 1.54 -17.38 -16.31
N ILE A 79 1.88 -16.69 -17.40
CA ILE A 79 2.83 -17.11 -18.42
C ILE A 79 4.25 -16.94 -17.85
N GLY A 80 4.48 -15.88 -17.07
CA GLY A 80 5.73 -15.60 -16.36
C GLY A 80 6.73 -14.82 -17.22
N PHE A 81 6.31 -13.70 -17.80
CA PHE A 81 7.19 -12.82 -18.59
C PHE A 81 6.98 -11.34 -18.25
N CYS A 82 7.97 -10.52 -18.55
CA CYS A 82 7.84 -9.07 -18.53
C CYS A 82 7.95 -8.49 -19.95
N TYR A 83 7.21 -7.42 -20.21
CA TYR A 83 7.30 -6.63 -21.44
C TYR A 83 7.75 -5.21 -21.09
N LEU A 84 8.94 -4.78 -21.54
CA LEU A 84 9.39 -3.41 -21.38
C LEU A 84 8.67 -2.54 -22.42
N ASP A 85 7.72 -1.75 -21.94
CA ASP A 85 6.87 -0.92 -22.78
C ASP A 85 7.59 0.38 -23.13
N TRP A 86 8.08 1.11 -22.12
CA TRP A 86 8.74 2.41 -22.31
C TRP A 86 10.06 2.45 -21.56
N ILE A 87 11.09 3.02 -22.17
CA ILE A 87 12.31 3.49 -21.51
C ILE A 87 12.71 4.82 -22.13
N ALA A 88 12.76 5.87 -21.33
CA ALA A 88 13.10 7.19 -21.85
C ALA A 88 13.79 8.08 -20.80
N THR A 89 14.58 9.03 -21.30
CA THR A 89 15.28 10.05 -20.52
C THR A 89 14.76 11.45 -20.86
N ALA A 90 14.78 12.35 -19.88
CA ALA A 90 14.41 13.75 -20.06
C ALA A 90 15.52 14.47 -20.85
N LYS A 91 15.30 14.66 -22.17
CA LYS A 91 16.10 15.41 -23.18
C LYS A 91 17.60 15.66 -22.88
N GLY A 92 18.48 15.14 -23.75
CA GLY A 92 19.89 15.56 -23.88
C GLY A 92 20.93 14.72 -23.10
N SER A 93 20.50 13.77 -22.29
CA SER A 93 21.36 12.90 -21.47
C SER A 93 21.64 11.53 -22.11
N THR A 94 21.84 11.49 -23.43
CA THR A 94 22.41 10.32 -24.12
C THR A 94 23.92 10.31 -23.91
N GLY A 95 24.33 9.90 -22.71
CA GLY A 95 25.72 9.87 -22.27
C GLY A 95 25.80 10.12 -20.77
N GLY A 96 26.21 9.10 -20.00
CA GLY A 96 26.30 9.20 -18.53
C GLY A 96 25.83 7.98 -17.74
N GLY A 97 25.52 6.85 -18.38
CA GLY A 97 25.16 5.60 -17.71
C GLY A 97 23.72 5.51 -17.19
N LEU A 98 22.90 6.56 -17.33
CA LEU A 98 21.50 6.58 -16.88
C LEU A 98 20.63 5.52 -17.58
N GLY A 99 20.77 5.35 -18.89
CA GLY A 99 20.06 4.33 -19.65
C GLY A 99 20.43 2.92 -19.18
N SER A 100 21.72 2.67 -18.93
CA SER A 100 22.19 1.41 -18.33
C SER A 100 21.59 1.20 -16.94
N ALA A 101 21.63 2.19 -16.05
CA ALA A 101 21.08 2.06 -14.70
C ALA A 101 19.56 1.79 -14.69
N LEU A 102 18.81 2.45 -15.59
CA LEU A 102 17.38 2.18 -15.77
C LEU A 102 17.13 0.78 -16.31
N TYR A 103 17.90 0.33 -17.30
CA TYR A 103 17.76 -1.02 -17.86
C TYR A 103 18.17 -2.11 -16.87
N ASP A 104 19.27 -1.92 -16.13
CA ASP A 104 19.70 -2.79 -15.04
C ASP A 104 18.57 -2.94 -13.99
N SER A 105 17.90 -1.83 -13.66
CA SER A 105 16.77 -1.83 -12.73
C SER A 105 15.55 -2.57 -13.29
N VAL A 106 15.30 -2.49 -14.60
CA VAL A 106 14.24 -3.26 -15.28
C VAL A 106 14.55 -4.76 -15.26
N ARG A 107 15.78 -5.16 -15.61
CA ARG A 107 16.21 -6.57 -15.58
C ARG A 107 16.10 -7.13 -14.17
N ALA A 108 16.57 -6.37 -13.18
CA ALA A 108 16.44 -6.70 -11.77
C ALA A 108 14.99 -6.89 -11.32
N GLU A 109 14.09 -5.98 -11.68
CA GLU A 109 12.67 -6.08 -11.36
C GLU A 109 12.05 -7.32 -12.04
N ALA A 110 12.38 -7.57 -13.31
CA ALA A 110 11.89 -8.76 -14.03
C ALA A 110 12.36 -10.08 -13.38
N VAL A 111 13.63 -10.15 -12.95
CA VAL A 111 14.15 -11.30 -12.17
C VAL A 111 13.44 -11.42 -10.82
N GLY A 112 13.26 -10.30 -10.10
CA GLY A 112 12.57 -10.27 -8.81
C GLY A 112 11.13 -10.77 -8.89
N LEU A 113 10.44 -10.49 -10.00
CA LEU A 113 9.08 -10.97 -10.28
C LEU A 113 9.02 -12.44 -10.74
N GLY A 114 10.16 -13.11 -10.87
CA GLY A 114 10.24 -14.49 -11.33
C GLY A 114 10.02 -14.67 -12.84
N ALA A 115 10.20 -13.62 -13.64
CA ALA A 115 10.03 -13.70 -15.08
C ALA A 115 11.06 -14.65 -15.72
N LYS A 116 10.60 -15.40 -16.74
CA LYS A 116 11.43 -16.32 -17.54
C LYS A 116 12.14 -15.60 -18.69
N GLY A 117 11.71 -14.39 -19.02
CA GLY A 117 12.30 -13.55 -20.05
C GLY A 117 11.70 -12.16 -20.06
N LEU A 118 12.48 -11.21 -20.59
CA LEU A 118 12.07 -9.83 -20.82
C LEU A 118 11.96 -9.60 -22.34
N PHE A 119 10.80 -9.08 -22.76
CA PHE A 119 10.48 -8.83 -24.16
C PHE A 119 10.23 -7.34 -24.38
N PHE A 120 10.53 -6.82 -25.57
CA PHE A 120 10.20 -5.45 -25.96
C PHE A 120 10.36 -5.27 -27.47
N GLU A 121 9.80 -4.19 -28.00
CA GLU A 121 9.94 -3.86 -29.41
C GLU A 121 11.09 -2.86 -29.65
N CYS A 122 11.82 -3.06 -30.74
CA CYS A 122 12.75 -2.08 -31.27
C CYS A 122 12.57 -1.95 -32.78
N LEU A 123 12.50 -0.72 -33.27
CA LEU A 123 12.38 -0.47 -34.71
C LEU A 123 13.59 -1.02 -35.49
N PRO A 124 13.42 -1.39 -36.77
CA PRO A 124 14.47 -2.00 -37.60
C PRO A 124 15.72 -1.11 -37.77
N ASP A 125 16.88 -1.76 -37.88
CA ASP A 125 18.19 -1.13 -38.11
C ASP A 125 18.66 -1.15 -39.58
N GLU A 126 17.78 -1.62 -40.47
CA GLU A 126 18.03 -1.81 -41.91
C GLU A 126 17.18 -0.87 -42.76
N ARG A 127 17.81 -0.32 -43.80
CA ARG A 127 17.20 0.73 -44.63
C ARG A 127 15.97 0.21 -45.35
N ASP A 128 16.02 -1.00 -45.88
CA ASP A 128 14.93 -1.61 -46.64
C ASP A 128 13.69 -1.89 -45.78
N ALA A 129 13.84 -1.88 -44.45
CA ALA A 129 12.74 -2.02 -43.50
C ALA A 129 12.27 -0.68 -42.91
N CYS A 130 13.09 0.37 -42.93
CA CYS A 130 12.78 1.69 -42.38
C CYS A 130 13.57 2.81 -43.09
N ASP A 131 12.89 3.66 -43.84
CA ASP A 131 13.54 4.57 -44.80
C ASP A 131 14.13 5.86 -44.20
N ASP A 132 13.78 6.23 -42.96
CA ASP A 132 14.25 7.47 -42.32
C ASP A 132 15.70 7.35 -41.80
N PRO A 133 16.68 8.08 -42.36
CA PRO A 133 18.09 8.00 -41.97
C PRO A 133 18.36 8.41 -40.52
N THR A 134 17.57 9.34 -39.96
CA THR A 134 17.72 9.83 -38.59
C THR A 134 17.24 8.79 -37.58
N ILE A 135 16.13 8.13 -37.90
CA ILE A 135 15.56 7.04 -37.09
C ILE A 135 16.47 5.80 -37.16
N LEU A 136 16.99 5.44 -38.34
CA LEU A 136 17.89 4.30 -38.53
C LEU A 136 19.13 4.37 -37.64
N LYS A 137 19.76 5.54 -37.51
CA LYS A 137 20.92 5.72 -36.61
C LYS A 137 20.53 5.45 -35.15
N GLN A 138 19.38 5.96 -34.72
CA GLN A 138 18.89 5.76 -33.35
C GLN A 138 18.54 4.29 -33.09
N ASN A 139 17.95 3.58 -34.06
CA ASN A 139 17.61 2.17 -33.95
C ASN A 139 18.86 1.29 -33.80
N ARG A 140 19.91 1.57 -34.60
CA ARG A 140 21.22 0.92 -34.49
C ARG A 140 21.85 1.12 -33.11
N ASP A 141 21.78 2.34 -32.59
CA ASP A 141 22.33 2.64 -31.26
C ASP A 141 21.52 1.97 -30.13
N ARG A 142 20.19 1.86 -30.26
CA ARG A 142 19.32 1.12 -29.32
C ARG A 142 19.62 -0.37 -29.33
N LEU A 143 19.64 -1.00 -30.51
CA LEU A 143 19.96 -2.43 -30.63
C LEU A 143 21.38 -2.74 -30.15
N ARG A 144 22.37 -1.88 -30.48
CA ARG A 144 23.72 -1.99 -29.90
C ARG A 144 23.72 -1.91 -28.38
N PHE A 145 22.89 -1.04 -27.79
CA PHE A 145 22.77 -0.93 -26.34
C PHE A 145 22.21 -2.22 -25.72
N TYR A 146 21.13 -2.77 -26.28
CA TYR A 146 20.50 -4.00 -25.77
C TYR A 146 21.36 -5.25 -25.98
N GLU A 147 22.09 -5.34 -27.10
CA GLU A 147 23.01 -6.46 -27.36
C GLU A 147 24.12 -6.55 -26.30
N ARG A 148 24.50 -5.44 -25.63
CA ARG A 148 25.46 -5.48 -24.50
C ARG A 148 24.94 -6.26 -23.29
N TYR A 149 23.64 -6.52 -23.23
CA TYR A 149 22.97 -7.32 -22.19
C TYR A 149 22.58 -8.71 -22.70
N GLY A 150 22.98 -9.07 -23.93
CA GLY A 150 22.61 -10.32 -24.58
C GLY A 150 21.22 -10.31 -25.22
N ALA A 151 20.49 -9.20 -25.13
CA ALA A 151 19.16 -9.05 -25.70
C ALA A 151 19.21 -8.90 -27.23
N ARG A 152 18.44 -9.71 -27.95
CA ARG A 152 18.54 -9.83 -29.42
C ARG A 152 17.17 -9.96 -30.09
N PRO A 153 16.99 -9.43 -31.32
CA PRO A 153 15.78 -9.66 -32.11
C PRO A 153 15.49 -11.15 -32.31
N ILE A 154 14.22 -11.53 -32.18
CA ILE A 154 13.68 -12.80 -32.66
C ILE A 154 13.56 -12.70 -34.18
N ILE A 155 13.99 -13.72 -34.91
CA ILE A 155 13.98 -13.75 -36.37
C ILE A 155 13.22 -14.97 -36.90
N ASP A 156 13.01 -15.01 -38.21
CA ASP A 156 12.27 -16.06 -38.92
C ASP A 156 10.79 -16.14 -38.50
N THR A 157 10.20 -14.96 -38.25
CA THR A 157 8.80 -14.83 -37.86
C THR A 157 8.07 -13.81 -38.74
N ALA A 158 6.74 -13.82 -38.68
CA ALA A 158 5.88 -12.85 -39.34
C ALA A 158 5.60 -11.63 -38.45
N TYR A 159 6.31 -11.45 -37.32
CA TYR A 159 6.06 -10.36 -36.38
C TYR A 159 6.30 -8.99 -37.02
N GLU A 160 7.26 -8.91 -37.94
CA GLU A 160 7.60 -7.72 -38.71
C GLU A 160 6.69 -7.49 -39.93
N ASN A 161 5.66 -8.30 -40.14
CA ASN A 161 4.73 -8.08 -41.25
C ASN A 161 3.81 -6.87 -40.97
N PRO A 162 3.45 -6.08 -41.99
CA PRO A 162 2.45 -5.03 -41.86
C PRO A 162 1.13 -5.54 -41.26
N VAL A 163 0.58 -4.84 -40.26
CA VAL A 163 -0.73 -5.18 -39.67
C VAL A 163 -1.85 -4.67 -40.59
N LYS A 164 -1.67 -3.45 -41.12
CA LYS A 164 -2.58 -2.80 -42.07
C LYS A 164 -1.83 -2.42 -43.35
N PRO A 165 -2.52 -2.34 -44.50
CA PRO A 165 -1.93 -1.80 -45.72
C PRO A 165 -1.40 -0.38 -45.49
N GLY A 166 -0.13 -0.15 -45.78
CA GLY A 166 0.55 1.13 -45.56
C GLY A 166 1.42 1.20 -44.30
N ASP A 167 1.35 0.20 -43.41
CA ASP A 167 2.30 0.11 -42.29
C ASP A 167 3.72 -0.11 -42.81
N THR A 168 4.66 0.68 -42.31
CA THR A 168 6.09 0.63 -42.64
C THR A 168 6.92 0.68 -41.34
N CYS A 169 8.20 0.29 -41.39
CA CYS A 169 9.08 0.29 -40.21
C CYS A 169 8.54 -0.56 -39.05
N MET A 170 8.00 -1.76 -39.36
CA MET A 170 7.48 -2.69 -38.36
C MET A 170 8.57 -3.13 -37.38
N PRO A 171 8.32 -3.10 -36.05
CA PRO A 171 9.36 -3.36 -35.06
C PRO A 171 9.76 -4.83 -34.98
N HIS A 172 11.02 -5.07 -34.64
CA HIS A 172 11.47 -6.38 -34.16
C HIS A 172 10.97 -6.63 -32.74
N LEU A 173 10.55 -7.86 -32.47
CA LEU A 173 10.40 -8.36 -31.11
C LEU A 173 11.76 -8.78 -30.57
N VAL A 174 12.26 -8.11 -29.54
CA VAL A 174 13.54 -8.37 -28.89
C VAL A 174 13.34 -9.22 -27.64
N TYR A 175 14.22 -10.20 -27.44
CA TYR A 175 14.24 -11.07 -26.27
C TYR A 175 15.53 -10.89 -25.47
N ASP A 176 15.38 -10.66 -24.17
CA ASP A 176 16.43 -10.70 -23.15
C ASP A 176 16.17 -11.88 -22.21
N GLY A 177 17.12 -12.83 -22.17
CA GLY A 177 17.05 -14.03 -21.34
C GLY A 177 17.32 -13.80 -19.85
N LEU A 178 17.57 -12.56 -19.42
CA LEU A 178 17.86 -12.20 -18.02
C LEU A 178 19.03 -13.01 -17.45
N ASP A 179 20.11 -13.11 -18.21
CA ASP A 179 21.34 -13.84 -17.88
C ASP A 179 21.17 -15.38 -17.74
N ARG A 180 19.99 -15.93 -18.10
CA ARG A 180 19.77 -17.39 -18.18
C ARG A 180 20.48 -18.00 -19.38
N THR A 181 21.02 -19.21 -19.20
CA THR A 181 21.65 -20.00 -20.27
C THR A 181 20.64 -20.81 -21.10
N GLU A 182 19.41 -20.93 -20.61
CA GLU A 182 18.34 -21.66 -21.29
C GLU A 182 17.89 -20.93 -22.57
N PRO A 183 17.75 -21.64 -23.70
CA PRO A 183 17.31 -21.01 -24.94
C PRO A 183 15.79 -20.73 -24.92
N LEU A 184 15.35 -19.75 -25.71
CA LEU A 184 13.94 -19.38 -25.80
C LEU A 184 13.10 -20.52 -26.41
N ARG A 185 12.31 -21.19 -25.57
CA ARG A 185 11.47 -22.32 -26.00
C ARG A 185 10.27 -21.86 -26.83
N LEU A 186 9.98 -22.59 -27.90
CA LEU A 186 8.88 -22.30 -28.83
C LEU A 186 7.52 -22.14 -28.13
N ARG A 187 7.17 -23.09 -27.25
CA ARG A 187 5.90 -23.08 -26.52
C ARG A 187 5.73 -21.85 -25.64
N PHE A 188 6.82 -21.34 -25.07
CA PHE A 188 6.81 -20.14 -24.24
C PHE A 188 6.68 -18.89 -25.11
N ALA A 189 7.49 -18.77 -26.17
CA ALA A 189 7.45 -17.64 -27.09
C ALA A 189 6.06 -17.43 -27.72
N ARG A 190 5.41 -18.51 -28.19
CA ARG A 190 4.05 -18.43 -28.75
C ARG A 190 3.01 -17.89 -27.74
N LYS A 191 3.12 -18.27 -26.46
CA LYS A 191 2.22 -17.76 -25.40
C LYS A 191 2.47 -16.27 -25.14
N VAL A 192 3.73 -15.86 -25.08
CA VAL A 192 4.13 -14.46 -24.87
C VAL A 192 3.62 -13.59 -26.01
N VAL A 193 3.95 -13.94 -27.25
CA VAL A 193 3.57 -13.19 -28.46
C VAL A 193 2.05 -13.04 -28.57
N ARG A 194 1.32 -14.13 -28.37
CA ARG A 194 -0.14 -14.09 -28.34
C ARG A 194 -0.66 -13.13 -27.27
N ALA A 195 -0.16 -13.23 -26.05
CA ALA A 195 -0.58 -12.37 -24.95
C ALA A 195 -0.28 -10.88 -25.22
N VAL A 196 0.88 -10.57 -25.81
CA VAL A 196 1.22 -9.19 -26.20
C VAL A 196 0.25 -8.67 -27.25
N LEU A 197 0.05 -9.40 -28.35
CA LEU A 197 -0.79 -8.94 -29.45
C LEU A 197 -2.29 -8.86 -29.07
N GLU A 198 -2.82 -9.84 -28.33
CA GLU A 198 -4.25 -9.88 -27.96
C GLU A 198 -4.63 -8.92 -26.82
N ARG A 199 -3.66 -8.52 -25.97
CA ARG A 199 -3.95 -7.73 -24.76
C ARG A 199 -3.42 -6.31 -24.86
N LYS A 200 -2.16 -6.14 -25.23
CA LYS A 200 -1.54 -4.82 -25.38
C LYS A 200 -2.02 -4.15 -26.67
N TYR A 201 -1.99 -4.90 -27.78
CA TYR A 201 -2.35 -4.41 -29.11
C TYR A 201 -3.76 -4.80 -29.57
N ALA A 202 -4.66 -5.08 -28.63
CA ALA A 202 -6.02 -5.55 -28.93
C ALA A 202 -6.81 -4.62 -29.89
N ALA A 203 -6.60 -3.31 -29.79
CA ALA A 203 -7.25 -2.31 -30.64
C ALA A 203 -6.60 -2.19 -32.03
N TYR A 204 -5.37 -2.68 -32.21
CA TYR A 204 -4.58 -2.52 -33.43
C TYR A 204 -4.50 -3.82 -34.26
N CYS A 205 -4.28 -4.96 -33.58
CA CYS A 205 -4.05 -6.26 -34.20
C CYS A 205 -5.35 -7.08 -34.30
N PRO A 206 -5.87 -7.36 -35.51
CA PRO A 206 -7.03 -8.22 -35.68
C PRO A 206 -6.69 -9.69 -35.35
N PRO A 207 -7.67 -10.53 -34.94
CA PRO A 207 -7.41 -11.93 -34.58
C PRO A 207 -6.66 -12.74 -35.64
N ARG A 208 -6.93 -12.50 -36.93
CA ARG A 208 -6.24 -13.17 -38.04
C ARG A 208 -4.74 -12.86 -38.10
N TYR A 209 -4.35 -11.61 -37.78
CA TYR A 209 -2.94 -11.22 -37.71
C TYR A 209 -2.25 -11.98 -36.57
N VAL A 210 -2.88 -12.02 -35.39
CA VAL A 210 -2.37 -12.75 -34.22
C VAL A 210 -2.10 -14.22 -34.56
N GLU A 211 -3.06 -14.91 -35.17
CA GLU A 211 -2.86 -16.32 -35.54
C GLU A 211 -1.74 -16.50 -36.56
N THR A 212 -1.63 -15.61 -37.55
CA THR A 212 -0.57 -15.65 -38.56
C THR A 212 0.82 -15.52 -37.92
N VAL A 213 0.98 -14.55 -37.03
CA VAL A 213 2.24 -14.33 -36.31
C VAL A 213 2.54 -15.48 -35.36
N VAL A 214 1.58 -15.95 -34.56
CA VAL A 214 1.82 -17.06 -33.63
C VAL A 214 2.18 -18.36 -34.37
N ALA A 215 1.57 -18.61 -35.53
CA ALA A 215 1.86 -19.77 -36.37
C ALA A 215 3.22 -19.69 -37.10
N SER A 216 3.77 -18.48 -37.31
CA SER A 216 5.07 -18.33 -37.97
C SER A 216 6.24 -18.76 -37.10
N PHE A 217 6.11 -18.74 -35.77
CA PHE A 217 7.14 -19.28 -34.88
C PHE A 217 7.17 -20.79 -35.04
N ARG A 218 8.21 -21.35 -35.67
CA ARG A 218 8.29 -22.79 -36.02
C ARG A 218 9.41 -23.55 -35.31
N ASP A 219 10.53 -22.90 -35.06
CA ASP A 219 11.74 -23.53 -34.52
C ASP A 219 11.74 -23.60 -32.98
N ASP A 220 12.27 -24.69 -32.42
CA ASP A 220 12.52 -24.87 -30.97
C ASP A 220 13.96 -25.34 -30.75
N PRO A 221 14.87 -24.50 -30.25
CA PRO A 221 14.62 -23.14 -29.74
C PRO A 221 14.28 -22.12 -30.83
N VAL A 222 13.60 -21.05 -30.44
CA VAL A 222 13.29 -19.92 -31.33
C VAL A 222 14.58 -19.22 -31.74
N ASN A 223 14.73 -18.92 -33.03
CA ASN A 223 15.91 -18.28 -33.57
C ASN A 223 16.02 -16.82 -33.09
N LEU A 224 17.20 -16.47 -32.60
CA LEU A 224 17.58 -15.10 -32.30
C LEU A 224 18.61 -14.66 -33.33
N ARG A 225 18.53 -13.39 -33.75
CA ARG A 225 19.52 -12.79 -34.63
C ARG A 225 20.92 -12.97 -34.05
N PRO A 226 21.94 -13.33 -34.85
CA PRO A 226 23.32 -13.28 -34.41
C PRO A 226 23.69 -11.89 -33.88
N PHE A 227 24.65 -11.83 -32.96
CA PHE A 227 25.16 -10.55 -32.47
C PHE A 227 25.74 -9.74 -33.64
N ARG A 228 25.31 -8.48 -33.78
CA ARG A 228 25.71 -7.61 -34.89
C ARG A 228 26.68 -6.51 -34.45
N TYR A 229 26.51 -5.99 -33.24
CA TYR A 229 27.20 -4.79 -32.77
C TYR A 229 28.16 -5.03 -31.60
N VAL A 230 28.00 -6.13 -30.87
CA VAL A 230 28.81 -6.47 -29.69
C VAL A 230 29.33 -7.89 -29.83
N LYS A 231 30.56 -8.17 -29.38
CA LYS A 231 31.06 -9.54 -29.31
C LYS A 231 30.35 -10.31 -28.17
N PRO A 232 30.00 -11.61 -28.33
CA PRO A 232 29.34 -12.39 -27.27
C PRO A 232 30.05 -12.30 -25.91
N ASP A 233 31.39 -12.32 -25.89
CA ASP A 233 32.20 -12.27 -24.66
C ASP A 233 32.20 -10.89 -23.97
N ALA A 234 31.70 -9.85 -24.64
CA ALA A 234 31.58 -8.49 -24.11
C ALA A 234 30.18 -8.21 -23.52
N VAL A 235 29.32 -9.22 -23.43
CA VAL A 235 28.01 -9.12 -22.76
C VAL A 235 28.22 -8.89 -21.27
N ARG A 236 27.60 -7.84 -20.75
CA ARG A 236 27.57 -7.55 -19.32
C ARG A 236 26.59 -8.51 -18.62
N THR A 237 27.08 -9.29 -17.68
CA THR A 237 26.26 -9.89 -16.63
C THR A 237 25.91 -8.81 -15.62
N THR A 238 24.63 -8.67 -15.27
CA THR A 238 24.22 -7.62 -14.32
C THR A 238 24.57 -7.99 -12.89
N VAL A 239 24.97 -6.97 -12.14
CA VAL A 239 25.29 -6.97 -10.71
C VAL A 239 24.05 -7.29 -9.86
N GLU A 240 24.24 -8.06 -8.79
CA GLU A 240 23.23 -8.43 -7.77
C GLU A 240 22.27 -7.28 -7.44
N SER A 241 21.02 -7.41 -7.86
CA SER A 241 19.96 -6.50 -7.45
C SER A 241 19.20 -7.05 -6.25
N ARG A 242 19.21 -6.27 -5.17
CA ARG A 242 18.44 -6.53 -3.95
C ARG A 242 16.98 -6.19 -4.24
N SER A 243 16.15 -7.21 -4.48
CA SER A 243 14.72 -7.05 -4.77
C SER A 243 14.06 -6.05 -3.82
N LEU A 244 13.31 -5.09 -4.39
CA LEU A 244 12.49 -4.14 -3.62
C LEU A 244 11.29 -4.82 -2.95
N GLU A 245 11.00 -6.08 -3.30
CA GLU A 245 9.92 -6.88 -2.71
C GLU A 245 10.30 -7.48 -1.34
N GLN A 246 11.58 -7.69 -1.07
CA GLN A 246 12.04 -8.13 0.25
C GLN A 246 11.94 -7.02 1.29
N ILE A 247 11.67 -7.41 2.54
CA ILE A 247 11.65 -6.48 3.68
C ILE A 247 13.07 -5.96 3.91
N ALA A 248 13.27 -4.65 3.87
CA ALA A 248 14.57 -4.07 4.22
C ALA A 248 14.86 -4.32 5.70
N LEU A 249 15.88 -5.10 6.01
CA LEU A 249 16.34 -5.33 7.38
C LEU A 249 17.53 -4.41 7.66
N VAL A 250 17.35 -3.45 8.56
CA VAL A 250 18.40 -2.59 9.07
C VAL A 250 18.68 -2.98 10.53
N VAL A 251 19.95 -3.15 10.89
CA VAL A 251 20.37 -3.45 12.27
C VAL A 251 21.32 -2.35 12.70
N ASN A 252 21.10 -1.76 13.88
CA ASN A 252 21.98 -0.68 14.33
C ASN A 252 23.38 -1.23 14.67
N ALA A 253 24.40 -0.53 14.18
CA ALA A 253 25.79 -0.86 14.46
C ALA A 253 26.08 -0.69 15.96
N ASN A 254 27.00 -1.50 16.47
CA ASN A 254 27.48 -1.43 17.85
C ASN A 254 26.35 -1.51 18.89
N HIS A 255 25.24 -2.18 18.58
CA HIS A 255 24.13 -2.33 19.53
C HIS A 255 24.55 -3.13 20.77
N ASP A 256 25.60 -3.94 20.67
CA ASP A 256 26.14 -4.86 21.65
C ASP A 256 27.03 -4.20 22.71
N ILE A 257 27.55 -3.00 22.45
CA ILE A 257 28.39 -2.24 23.40
C ILE A 257 27.63 -1.88 24.67
N HIS A 258 26.30 -1.71 24.58
CA HIS A 258 25.44 -1.44 25.72
C HIS A 258 25.05 -2.76 26.40
N HIS A 259 25.88 -3.30 27.28
CA HIS A 259 25.59 -4.57 27.96
C HIS A 259 25.64 -4.39 29.47
N VAL A 260 24.49 -4.56 30.12
CA VAL A 260 24.35 -4.47 31.58
C VAL A 260 24.24 -5.89 32.12
N HIS A 261 25.14 -6.27 33.03
CA HIS A 261 25.24 -7.62 33.60
C HIS A 261 24.52 -7.77 34.95
N GLU A 262 23.76 -6.77 35.36
CA GLU A 262 23.12 -6.73 36.66
C GLU A 262 21.86 -7.60 36.71
N ARG A 263 21.60 -8.19 37.88
CA ARG A 263 20.49 -9.14 38.08
C ARG A 263 19.16 -8.41 37.87
N GLY A 264 18.31 -8.93 36.98
CA GLY A 264 16.99 -8.37 36.67
C GLY A 264 16.96 -7.49 35.43
N TYR A 265 18.13 -7.11 34.86
CA TYR A 265 18.16 -6.40 33.58
C TYR A 265 18.00 -7.40 32.43
N VAL A 266 16.86 -7.33 31.74
CA VAL A 266 16.47 -8.31 30.71
C VAL A 266 16.87 -7.90 29.29
N GLU A 267 17.16 -6.63 29.06
CA GLU A 267 17.50 -6.06 27.76
C GLU A 267 18.96 -6.41 27.39
N ALA A 268 19.19 -7.54 26.71
CA ALA A 268 20.53 -8.07 26.45
C ALA A 268 20.90 -8.15 24.95
N PRO A 269 22.19 -8.03 24.56
CA PRO A 269 22.64 -8.10 23.16
C PRO A 269 22.25 -9.39 22.43
N VAL A 270 22.05 -10.48 23.18
CA VAL A 270 21.64 -11.78 22.63
C VAL A 270 20.28 -11.73 21.92
N ARG A 271 19.41 -10.77 22.26
CA ARG A 271 18.09 -10.60 21.62
C ARG A 271 18.21 -10.41 20.10
N VAL A 272 19.05 -9.48 19.67
CA VAL A 272 19.30 -9.18 18.25
C VAL A 272 19.87 -10.40 17.53
N ARG A 273 20.87 -11.06 18.12
CA ARG A 273 21.48 -12.27 17.52
C ARG A 273 20.48 -13.40 17.34
N SER A 274 19.61 -13.61 18.33
CA SER A 274 18.58 -14.66 18.29
C SER A 274 17.51 -14.40 17.23
N ILE A 275 17.14 -13.14 17.00
CA ILE A 275 16.24 -12.76 15.91
C ILE A 275 16.93 -13.01 14.55
N LEU A 276 18.14 -12.48 14.36
CA LEU A 276 18.87 -12.59 13.09
C LEU A 276 19.12 -14.03 12.66
N LYS A 277 19.48 -14.90 13.61
CA LYS A 277 19.71 -16.33 13.36
C LYS A 277 18.51 -17.01 12.68
N VAL A 278 17.29 -16.53 12.92
CA VAL A 278 16.06 -17.08 12.35
C VAL A 278 15.62 -16.30 11.10
N LEU A 279 15.77 -14.97 11.09
CA LEU A 279 15.29 -14.14 9.98
C LEU A 279 16.18 -14.21 8.74
N GLU A 280 17.51 -14.21 8.87
CA GLU A 280 18.43 -14.15 7.72
C GLU A 280 18.28 -15.36 6.78
N PRO A 281 18.15 -16.61 7.26
CA PRO A 281 17.95 -17.77 6.39
C PRO A 281 16.56 -17.86 5.74
N SER A 282 15.60 -17.01 6.14
CA SER A 282 14.20 -17.13 5.68
C SER A 282 13.98 -16.70 4.22
N GLY A 283 14.90 -15.94 3.64
CA GLY A 283 14.75 -15.34 2.30
C GLY A 283 13.78 -14.15 2.24
N LEU A 284 13.11 -13.78 3.33
CA LEU A 284 12.15 -12.66 3.37
C LEU A 284 12.80 -11.27 3.43
N PHE A 285 14.09 -11.19 3.80
CA PHE A 285 14.75 -9.93 4.14
C PHE A 285 15.94 -9.63 3.24
N ALA A 286 16.11 -8.34 2.94
CA ALA A 286 17.33 -7.79 2.34
C ALA A 286 18.08 -6.95 3.37
N ARG A 287 19.33 -7.32 3.68
CA ARG A 287 20.15 -6.57 4.66
C ARG A 287 20.58 -5.22 4.09
N ILE A 288 20.32 -4.15 4.84
CA ILE A 288 20.68 -2.78 4.50
C ILE A 288 21.61 -2.22 5.58
N ASN A 289 22.71 -1.59 5.15
CA ASN A 289 23.66 -0.96 6.06
C ASN A 289 23.11 0.39 6.55
N PRO A 290 23.13 0.67 7.86
CA PRO A 290 22.74 1.98 8.40
C PRO A 290 23.57 3.12 7.82
N ARG A 291 22.93 4.27 7.61
CA ARG A 291 23.58 5.53 7.22
C ARG A 291 23.62 6.50 8.40
N LEU A 292 24.56 7.42 8.39
CA LEU A 292 24.63 8.49 9.38
C LEU A 292 23.60 9.57 9.07
N PHE A 293 22.85 9.98 10.09
CA PHE A 293 21.92 11.10 10.03
C PHE A 293 22.35 12.23 10.96
N ALA A 294 21.91 13.46 10.73
CA ALA A 294 22.23 14.60 11.59
C ALA A 294 21.45 14.55 12.92
N GLU A 295 22.00 15.14 13.97
CA GLU A 295 21.38 15.16 15.30
C GLU A 295 20.04 15.90 15.35
N LYS A 296 19.80 16.83 14.40
CA LYS A 296 18.54 17.59 14.30
C LYS A 296 17.28 16.72 14.27
N TYR A 297 17.40 15.46 13.82
CA TYR A 297 16.26 14.53 13.82
C TYR A 297 15.92 14.01 15.21
N ILE A 298 16.91 13.94 16.11
CA ILE A 298 16.70 13.62 17.53
C ILE A 298 16.06 14.82 18.22
N THR A 299 16.62 16.03 18.02
CA THR A 299 16.13 17.24 18.68
C THR A 299 14.81 17.77 18.10
N ALA A 300 14.36 17.27 16.96
CA ALA A 300 12.99 17.49 16.47
C ALA A 300 11.93 16.79 17.37
N VAL A 301 12.33 15.76 18.11
CA VAL A 301 11.46 14.93 18.95
C VAL A 301 11.76 15.15 20.43
N HIS A 302 13.04 15.11 20.80
CA HIS A 302 13.50 15.23 22.18
C HIS A 302 13.95 16.65 22.47
N ASP A 303 13.70 17.11 23.69
CA ASP A 303 14.19 18.37 24.20
C ASP A 303 15.73 18.37 24.20
N SER A 304 16.34 19.48 23.77
CA SER A 304 17.79 19.58 23.65
C SER A 304 18.50 19.36 24.99
N ASP A 305 17.86 19.71 26.11
CA ASP A 305 18.45 19.54 27.44
C ASP A 305 18.59 18.05 27.80
N LEU A 306 17.60 17.23 27.47
CA LEU A 306 17.66 15.77 27.64
C LEU A 306 18.80 15.18 26.79
N VAL A 307 18.86 15.55 25.50
CA VAL A 307 19.88 15.02 24.58
C VAL A 307 21.29 15.40 25.04
N ASN A 308 21.48 16.65 25.46
CA ASN A 308 22.75 17.14 26.00
C ASN A 308 23.12 16.45 27.31
N TYR A 309 22.14 16.25 28.20
CA TYR A 309 22.32 15.53 29.45
C TYR A 309 22.78 14.10 29.20
N LEU A 310 22.06 13.30 28.40
CA LEU A 310 22.42 11.92 28.11
C LEU A 310 23.81 11.81 27.49
N ARG A 311 24.14 12.69 26.54
CA ARG A 311 25.46 12.71 25.90
C ARG A 311 26.57 12.93 26.93
N ARG A 312 26.41 13.94 27.78
CA ARG A 312 27.40 14.31 28.79
C ARG A 312 27.50 13.24 29.88
N ALA A 313 26.37 12.86 30.47
CA ALA A 313 26.29 11.90 31.56
C ALA A 313 26.89 10.54 31.15
N CYS A 314 26.54 10.01 29.97
CA CYS A 314 27.19 8.80 29.46
C CYS A 314 28.70 9.00 29.27
N LYS A 315 29.14 10.09 28.63
CA LYS A 315 30.57 10.33 28.38
C LYS A 315 31.39 10.42 29.68
N GLU A 316 30.81 10.96 30.74
CA GLU A 316 31.45 11.13 32.05
C GLU A 316 31.41 9.87 32.92
N MET A 317 30.56 8.87 32.59
CA MET A 317 30.50 7.63 33.36
C MET A 317 31.76 6.77 33.18
N PRO A 318 32.38 6.30 34.28
CA PRO A 318 33.48 5.36 34.21
C PRO A 318 33.09 4.05 33.52
N GLU A 319 34.07 3.38 32.92
CA GLU A 319 33.85 2.10 32.26
C GLU A 319 33.40 1.02 33.24
N GLY A 320 32.40 0.22 32.86
CA GLY A 320 31.82 -0.81 33.72
C GLY A 320 31.02 -0.28 34.91
N LYS A 321 30.77 1.04 35.01
CA LYS A 321 29.89 1.64 36.02
C LYS A 321 28.57 2.11 35.41
N SER A 322 27.53 2.05 36.21
CA SER A 322 26.17 2.50 35.88
C SER A 322 25.70 3.46 36.96
N LEU A 323 25.01 4.52 36.54
CA LEU A 323 24.27 5.43 37.42
C LEU A 323 22.78 5.10 37.35
N TYR A 324 22.18 4.78 38.49
CA TYR A 324 20.74 4.54 38.60
C TYR A 324 20.03 5.74 39.23
N PRO A 325 18.94 6.23 38.62
CA PRO A 325 18.08 7.25 39.23
C PRO A 325 17.39 6.71 40.50
N TYR A 326 17.31 7.55 41.53
CA TYR A 326 16.61 7.19 42.79
C TYR A 326 15.81 8.35 43.42
N ILE A 327 15.98 9.59 42.96
CA ILE A 327 15.21 10.77 43.41
C ILE A 327 14.57 11.46 42.21
N PHE A 328 13.24 11.64 42.23
CA PHE A 328 12.47 12.14 41.08
C PHE A 328 11.68 13.41 41.42
N PRO A 329 11.70 14.45 40.57
CA PRO A 329 10.96 15.68 40.80
C PRO A 329 9.49 15.54 40.35
N LEU A 330 8.62 15.03 41.23
CA LEU A 330 7.19 14.77 40.91
C LEU A 330 6.34 16.04 40.78
N ARG A 331 6.42 16.98 41.74
CA ARG A 331 5.51 18.15 41.80
C ARG A 331 6.09 19.42 41.18
N ASN A 332 7.39 19.67 41.39
CA ASN A 332 8.06 20.92 41.03
C ASN A 332 9.31 20.64 40.18
N LYS A 333 9.16 20.69 38.86
CA LYS A 333 10.27 20.54 37.89
C LYS A 333 10.74 21.90 37.38
N THR A 334 11.11 22.81 38.30
CA THR A 334 11.43 24.21 37.97
C THR A 334 12.91 24.44 37.62
N ARG A 335 13.85 23.72 38.25
CA ARG A 335 15.28 23.87 37.98
C ARG A 335 16.02 22.52 38.08
N PRO A 336 16.92 22.19 37.12
CA PRO A 336 17.72 20.97 37.21
C PRO A 336 18.73 21.05 38.38
N PRO A 337 18.87 19.99 39.19
CA PRO A 337 19.85 19.93 40.27
C PRO A 337 21.29 19.79 39.73
N LYS A 338 22.29 20.12 40.56
CA LYS A 338 23.72 20.01 40.20
C LYS A 338 24.31 18.61 40.49
N GLU A 339 23.83 17.96 41.55
CA GLU A 339 24.30 16.64 41.98
C GLU A 339 23.96 15.58 40.91
N PRO A 340 24.95 14.88 40.32
CA PRO A 340 24.71 13.99 39.18
C PRO A 340 23.67 12.89 39.44
N SER A 341 23.66 12.34 40.65
CA SER A 341 22.78 11.25 41.05
C SER A 341 21.33 11.67 41.29
N VAL A 342 21.10 12.96 41.59
CA VAL A 342 19.77 13.57 41.66
C VAL A 342 19.34 14.06 40.28
N LEU A 343 20.29 14.55 39.48
CA LEU A 343 20.04 15.00 38.11
C LEU A 343 19.58 13.85 37.19
N SER A 344 20.02 12.62 37.44
CA SER A 344 19.55 11.45 36.68
C SER A 344 18.04 11.22 36.83
N GLY A 345 17.48 11.37 38.03
CA GLY A 345 16.04 11.26 38.22
C GLY A 345 15.25 12.50 37.75
N TYR A 346 15.91 13.63 37.48
CA TYR A 346 15.26 14.75 36.78
C TYR A 346 14.92 14.39 35.32
N TYR A 347 15.73 13.57 34.68
CA TYR A 347 15.56 13.15 33.28
C TYR A 347 15.09 11.70 33.13
N CYS A 348 14.82 10.97 34.21
CA CYS A 348 14.35 9.58 34.14
C CYS A 348 12.96 9.43 34.75
N ILE A 349 12.18 8.47 34.26
CA ILE A 349 10.86 8.10 34.81
C ILE A 349 10.88 6.81 35.64
N ASP A 350 12.03 6.14 35.78
CA ASP A 350 12.16 4.91 36.56
C ASP A 350 13.53 4.76 37.24
N THR A 351 13.67 3.69 38.04
CA THR A 351 14.87 3.35 38.81
C THR A 351 15.72 2.24 38.20
N PHE A 352 15.35 1.68 37.05
CA PHE A 352 15.95 0.47 36.49
C PHE A 352 16.54 0.65 35.09
N THR A 353 16.46 1.85 34.53
CA THR A 353 17.14 2.26 33.29
C THR A 353 18.45 2.97 33.64
N PRO A 354 19.61 2.27 33.56
CA PRO A 354 20.88 2.85 33.98
C PRO A 354 21.43 3.87 32.99
N ILE A 355 22.24 4.81 33.46
CA ILE A 355 23.14 5.58 32.61
C ILE A 355 24.53 4.97 32.72
N ASN A 356 25.04 4.42 31.64
CA ASN A 356 26.44 3.98 31.53
C ASN A 356 27.11 4.62 30.31
N LYS A 357 28.42 4.41 30.17
CA LYS A 357 29.26 4.97 29.09
C LYS A 357 28.73 4.69 27.68
N ASN A 358 28.05 3.57 27.51
CA ASN A 358 27.68 2.99 26.23
C ASN A 358 26.21 3.21 25.83
N ALA A 359 25.37 3.73 26.73
CA ALA A 359 23.95 3.96 26.48
C ALA A 359 23.70 4.96 25.34
N TYR A 360 24.23 6.19 25.46
CA TYR A 360 24.10 7.21 24.41
C TYR A 360 24.62 6.77 23.03
N PRO A 361 25.87 6.24 22.87
CA PRO A 361 26.35 5.85 21.55
C PRO A 361 25.53 4.71 20.93
N ALA A 362 25.07 3.74 21.72
CA ALA A 362 24.19 2.68 21.22
C ALA A 362 22.83 3.22 20.77
N ALA A 363 22.17 4.03 21.59
CA ALA A 363 20.89 4.67 21.26
C ALA A 363 21.01 5.56 20.01
N ARG A 364 22.13 6.29 19.88
CA ARG A 364 22.42 7.14 18.71
C ARG A 364 22.56 6.36 17.41
N GLN A 365 23.09 5.13 17.47
CA GLN A 365 23.10 4.22 16.33
C GLN A 365 21.71 3.65 16.02
N GLY A 366 20.87 3.44 17.04
CA GLY A 366 19.45 3.13 16.87
C GLY A 366 18.74 4.16 15.97
N VAL A 367 19.00 5.45 16.21
CA VAL A 367 18.47 6.55 15.37
C VAL A 367 18.94 6.47 13.92
N ASN A 368 20.20 6.12 13.66
CA ASN A 368 20.70 5.92 12.30
C ASN A 368 19.99 4.75 11.60
N CYS A 369 19.73 3.68 12.34
CA CYS A 369 19.03 2.49 11.86
C CYS A 369 17.59 2.81 11.44
N ILE A 370 16.80 3.42 12.34
CA ILE A 370 15.40 3.76 12.03
C ILE A 370 15.27 4.77 10.89
N LEU A 371 16.13 5.79 10.81
CA LEU A 371 16.05 6.78 9.72
C LEU A 371 16.50 6.18 8.39
N THR A 372 17.41 5.20 8.40
CA THR A 372 17.74 4.42 7.21
C THR A 372 16.53 3.62 6.75
N ALA A 373 15.86 2.90 7.66
CA ALA A 373 14.68 2.10 7.35
C ALA A 373 13.52 2.98 6.84
N ALA A 374 13.25 4.12 7.48
CA ALA A 374 12.27 5.11 7.01
C ALA A 374 12.64 5.66 5.62
N SER A 375 13.92 5.88 5.34
CA SER A 375 14.38 6.33 4.03
C SER A 375 14.21 5.27 2.93
N GLU A 376 14.27 3.98 3.26
CA GLU A 376 13.94 2.88 2.35
C GLU A 376 12.43 2.84 2.03
N ILE A 377 11.56 3.11 3.02
CA ILE A 377 10.12 3.29 2.78
C ILE A 377 9.87 4.45 1.80
N LEU A 378 10.48 5.62 2.05
CA LEU A 378 10.42 6.76 1.12
C LEU A 378 11.12 6.51 -0.22
N ALA A 379 11.93 5.45 -0.33
CA ALA A 379 12.51 4.99 -1.60
C ALA A 379 11.61 4.01 -2.37
N GLY A 380 10.42 3.72 -1.85
CA GLY A 380 9.45 2.84 -2.48
C GLY A 380 9.46 1.41 -1.95
N ARG A 381 10.30 1.04 -0.97
CA ARG A 381 10.10 -0.27 -0.33
C ARG A 381 8.79 -0.26 0.44
N ARG A 382 8.04 -1.36 0.34
CA ARG A 382 6.76 -1.46 1.05
C ARG A 382 6.94 -1.64 2.55
N MET A 383 7.96 -2.40 2.93
CA MET A 383 8.22 -2.79 4.31
C MET A 383 9.70 -2.63 4.62
N ALA A 384 9.97 -2.12 5.82
CA ALA A 384 11.30 -2.06 6.39
C ALA A 384 11.21 -2.44 7.87
N TYR A 385 12.20 -3.15 8.35
CA TYR A 385 12.35 -3.55 9.73
C TYR A 385 13.67 -3.00 10.27
N ALA A 386 13.54 -2.08 11.22
CA ALA A 386 14.63 -1.57 12.02
C ALA A 386 14.75 -2.43 13.28
N LEU A 387 15.65 -3.41 13.24
CA LEU A 387 16.02 -4.23 14.38
C LEU A 387 17.00 -3.43 15.23
N VAL A 388 16.44 -2.61 16.11
CA VAL A 388 17.17 -1.69 16.99
C VAL A 388 17.35 -2.25 18.40
N ARG A 389 18.44 -1.81 19.03
CA ARG A 389 18.70 -1.96 20.47
C ARG A 389 19.62 -0.83 20.93
N PRO A 390 19.31 -0.08 22.01
CA PRO A 390 18.16 -0.22 22.92
C PRO A 390 16.78 0.12 22.28
N PRO A 391 15.66 -0.30 22.91
CA PRO A 391 14.30 0.08 22.50
C PRO A 391 14.05 1.59 22.69
N GLY A 392 12.85 2.07 22.32
CA GLY A 392 12.54 3.50 22.27
C GLY A 392 11.22 3.97 22.86
N HIS A 393 10.16 3.17 22.89
CA HIS A 393 8.79 3.68 23.06
C HIS A 393 8.47 4.36 24.42
N HIS A 394 9.28 4.12 25.46
CA HIS A 394 9.15 4.76 26.78
C HIS A 394 9.90 6.09 26.92
N ALA A 395 10.74 6.46 25.95
CA ALA A 395 11.44 7.75 25.99
C ALA A 395 10.46 8.88 25.60
N GLU A 396 10.16 9.75 26.56
CA GLU A 396 9.33 10.95 26.41
C GLU A 396 10.13 12.10 25.82
N ARG A 397 9.47 13.23 25.52
CA ARG A 397 10.14 14.42 25.01
C ARG A 397 11.24 14.94 25.94
N ARG A 398 11.07 14.78 27.26
CA ARG A 398 11.96 15.36 28.29
C ARG A 398 12.51 14.34 29.28
N ALA A 399 12.25 13.05 29.10
CA ALA A 399 12.73 12.02 29.99
C ALA A 399 12.99 10.69 29.26
N PHE A 400 13.93 9.91 29.79
CA PHE A 400 14.22 8.54 29.38
C PHE A 400 13.66 7.54 30.42
N GLY A 401 13.55 6.26 30.06
CA GLY A 401 13.03 5.22 30.95
C GLY A 401 12.61 3.96 30.19
N GLY A 402 12.21 2.91 30.88
CA GLY A 402 11.78 1.63 30.32
C GLY A 402 12.84 1.01 29.40
N PHE A 403 14.13 1.11 29.76
CA PHE A 403 15.28 0.75 28.91
C PHE A 403 15.49 1.63 27.67
N CYS A 404 14.67 2.66 27.47
CA CYS A 404 14.65 3.52 26.29
C CYS A 404 15.33 4.87 26.57
N TYR A 405 16.20 5.31 25.67
CA TYR A 405 16.89 6.62 25.78
C TYR A 405 16.45 7.62 24.72
N PHE A 406 16.14 7.14 23.50
CA PHE A 406 15.56 7.94 22.43
C PHE A 406 14.38 7.18 21.84
N ASN A 407 13.29 7.90 21.60
CA ASN A 407 12.08 7.34 21.03
C ASN A 407 12.23 7.06 19.53
N ASN A 408 12.58 5.81 19.22
CA ASN A 408 12.81 5.33 17.87
C ASN A 408 11.56 5.46 16.97
N ASN A 409 10.38 5.08 17.47
CA ASN A 409 9.11 5.21 16.75
C ASN A 409 8.77 6.66 16.45
N ALA A 410 8.89 7.53 17.46
CA ALA A 410 8.55 8.94 17.30
C ALA A 410 9.52 9.67 16.37
N ILE A 411 10.82 9.37 16.39
CA ILE A 411 11.78 9.93 15.44
C ILE A 411 11.44 9.49 14.01
N ALA A 412 11.08 8.22 13.82
CA ALA A 412 10.67 7.72 12.51
C ALA A 412 9.36 8.39 12.04
N ALA A 413 8.35 8.48 12.91
CA ALA A 413 7.08 9.12 12.61
C ALA A 413 7.24 10.62 12.30
N GLN A 414 8.06 11.35 13.07
CA GLN A 414 8.37 12.75 12.81
C GLN A 414 9.08 12.95 11.46
N TYR A 415 9.96 12.02 11.07
CA TYR A 415 10.63 12.06 9.78
C TYR A 415 9.66 11.79 8.61
N LEU A 416 8.73 10.84 8.79
CA LEU A 416 7.73 10.49 7.79
C LEU A 416 6.58 11.50 7.71
N SER A 417 6.24 12.21 8.80
CA SER A 417 5.10 13.13 8.84
C SER A 417 5.27 14.34 7.92
N ALA A 418 6.52 14.70 7.59
CA ALA A 418 6.84 15.66 6.54
C ALA A 418 6.38 15.23 5.12
N HIS A 419 5.95 13.99 4.95
CA HIS A 419 5.52 13.40 3.68
C HIS A 419 4.06 12.92 3.66
N GLY A 420 3.35 12.99 4.78
CA GLY A 420 1.96 12.54 4.91
C GLY A 420 1.61 12.13 6.34
N LYS A 421 0.33 11.90 6.61
CA LYS A 421 -0.14 11.45 7.94
C LYS A 421 0.48 10.11 8.32
N VAL A 422 0.85 9.96 9.58
CA VAL A 422 1.47 8.73 10.10
C VAL A 422 0.61 8.14 11.21
N ALA A 423 0.37 6.84 11.19
CA ALA A 423 -0.12 6.13 12.37
C ALA A 423 1.04 5.38 13.03
N ILE A 424 1.15 5.49 14.35
CA ILE A 424 1.99 4.63 15.18
C ILE A 424 1.07 3.61 15.85
N LEU A 425 1.33 2.33 15.58
CA LEU A 425 0.65 1.21 16.22
C LEU A 425 1.65 0.50 17.15
N ASP A 426 1.43 0.59 18.44
CA ASP A 426 2.22 -0.10 19.45
C ASP A 426 1.58 -1.42 19.85
N ILE A 427 2.32 -2.50 19.61
CA ILE A 427 1.92 -3.87 19.94
C ILE A 427 2.88 -4.52 20.95
N ASP A 428 3.76 -3.73 21.56
CA ASP A 428 4.50 -4.13 22.76
C ASP A 428 3.56 -4.38 23.94
N TYR A 429 3.95 -5.25 24.87
CA TYR A 429 3.14 -5.52 26.05
C TYR A 429 2.93 -4.27 26.92
N HIS A 430 3.89 -3.35 26.94
CA HIS A 430 3.85 -2.14 27.75
C HIS A 430 3.31 -0.94 26.96
N HIS A 431 2.68 0.00 27.68
CA HIS A 431 2.20 1.23 27.06
C HIS A 431 3.38 2.07 26.57
N GLY A 432 3.36 2.45 25.28
CA GLY A 432 4.31 3.39 24.70
C GLY A 432 4.05 4.84 25.14
N ASN A 433 4.21 5.15 26.43
CA ASN A 433 3.97 6.48 27.00
C ASN A 433 4.81 7.59 26.33
N GLY A 434 6.03 7.27 25.88
CA GLY A 434 6.91 8.25 25.27
C GLY A 434 6.36 8.81 23.96
N GLN A 435 5.86 7.95 23.07
CA GLN A 435 5.30 8.43 21.80
C GLN A 435 3.94 9.10 22.01
N GLN A 436 3.16 8.66 23.02
CA GLN A 436 1.96 9.37 23.43
C GLN A 436 2.29 10.80 23.88
N ASP A 437 3.25 11.00 24.79
CA ASP A 437 3.69 12.33 25.26
C ASP A 437 4.12 13.22 24.08
N ILE A 438 4.95 12.70 23.18
CA ILE A 438 5.53 13.47 22.07
C ILE A 438 4.48 14.01 21.09
N PHE A 439 3.41 13.25 20.85
CA PHE A 439 2.37 13.58 19.85
C PHE A 439 1.01 13.95 20.47
N TYR A 440 0.90 14.02 21.80
CA TYR A 440 -0.39 14.16 22.51
C TYR A 440 -1.26 15.34 22.04
N ARG A 441 -0.61 16.41 21.55
CA ARG A 441 -1.25 17.64 21.07
C ARG A 441 -1.31 17.78 19.55
N ARG A 442 -1.09 16.70 18.79
CA ARG A 442 -0.96 16.72 17.32
C ARG A 442 -1.96 15.79 16.64
N SER A 443 -2.45 16.20 15.47
CA SER A 443 -3.39 15.43 14.64
C SER A 443 -2.78 14.87 13.34
N ASP A 444 -1.54 15.24 13.01
CA ASP A 444 -0.81 14.71 11.86
C ASP A 444 -0.22 13.31 12.11
N VAL A 445 -0.09 12.93 13.39
CA VAL A 445 0.34 11.61 13.84
C VAL A 445 -0.70 11.01 14.78
N LEU A 446 -1.24 9.84 14.45
CA LEU A 446 -2.13 9.07 15.31
C LEU A 446 -1.32 8.08 16.14
N THR A 447 -1.46 8.10 17.46
CA THR A 447 -0.85 7.11 18.36
C THR A 447 -1.89 6.13 18.87
N ILE A 448 -1.63 4.83 18.68
CA ILE A 448 -2.46 3.75 19.23
C ILE A 448 -1.57 2.75 19.94
N SER A 449 -1.94 2.32 21.15
CA SER A 449 -1.19 1.31 21.90
C SER A 449 -2.11 0.26 22.52
N LEU A 450 -1.77 -1.02 22.33
CA LEU A 450 -2.38 -2.15 23.03
C LEU A 450 -1.41 -2.66 24.08
N HIS A 451 -1.79 -2.63 25.35
CA HIS A 451 -0.85 -2.91 26.43
C HIS A 451 -1.55 -3.50 27.66
N GLY A 452 -0.79 -4.08 28.58
CA GLY A 452 -1.30 -4.46 29.90
C GLY A 452 -1.84 -3.24 30.63
N HIS A 453 -3.00 -3.38 31.29
CA HIS A 453 -3.62 -2.27 32.01
C HIS A 453 -2.63 -1.63 33.01
N PRO A 454 -2.52 -0.29 33.06
CA PRO A 454 -1.52 0.39 33.90
C PRO A 454 -1.64 0.07 35.40
N THR A 455 -2.77 -0.43 35.88
CA THR A 455 -2.92 -0.86 37.28
C THR A 455 -2.00 -2.03 37.67
N PHE A 456 -1.50 -2.82 36.71
CA PHE A 456 -0.61 -3.96 36.98
C PHE A 456 0.64 -3.99 36.09
N ALA A 457 0.71 -3.16 35.05
CA ALA A 457 1.83 -3.13 34.12
C ALA A 457 2.49 -1.75 34.07
N TYR A 458 3.81 -1.74 33.88
CA TYR A 458 4.58 -0.52 33.61
C TYR A 458 4.03 0.17 32.34
N PRO A 459 3.88 1.51 32.31
CA PRO A 459 4.48 2.54 33.18
C PRO A 459 3.62 2.98 34.38
N TYR A 460 2.50 2.31 34.67
CA TYR A 460 1.61 2.53 35.82
C TYR A 460 0.81 3.84 35.87
N PHE A 461 1.34 4.94 35.33
CA PHE A 461 0.79 6.29 35.53
C PHE A 461 0.16 6.91 34.28
N THR A 462 0.25 6.21 33.15
CA THR A 462 -0.30 6.58 31.84
C THR A 462 -0.73 5.32 31.09
N GLY A 463 -1.50 5.48 30.02
CA GLY A 463 -2.02 4.37 29.23
C GLY A 463 -3.48 4.05 29.56
N PHE A 464 -4.15 4.92 30.32
CA PHE A 464 -5.58 4.76 30.59
C PHE A 464 -6.40 5.09 29.34
N GLU A 465 -7.60 4.48 29.22
CA GLU A 465 -8.46 4.60 28.04
C GLU A 465 -8.93 6.05 27.81
N GLU A 466 -9.06 6.85 28.87
CA GLU A 466 -9.55 8.22 28.85
C GLU A 466 -8.53 9.22 28.26
N GLU A 467 -7.27 8.84 28.12
CA GLU A 467 -6.20 9.68 27.60
C GLU A 467 -6.30 9.80 26.06
N CYS A 468 -7.23 10.63 25.58
CA CYS A 468 -7.58 10.71 24.15
C CYS A 468 -6.79 11.76 23.34
N GLY A 469 -5.79 12.40 23.94
CA GLY A 469 -5.07 13.55 23.37
C GLY A 469 -5.45 14.86 24.07
N GLU A 470 -4.94 15.97 23.56
CA GLU A 470 -5.28 17.31 24.06
C GLU A 470 -5.21 18.35 22.93
N GLY A 471 -6.09 19.34 22.94
CA GLY A 471 -6.07 20.44 21.97
C GLY A 471 -6.27 19.93 20.54
N GLU A 472 -5.36 20.27 19.61
CA GLU A 472 -5.43 19.76 18.23
C GLU A 472 -5.26 18.24 18.14
N GLY A 473 -4.67 17.60 19.15
CA GLY A 473 -4.49 16.15 19.22
C GLY A 473 -5.68 15.39 19.81
N GLU A 474 -6.76 16.07 20.21
CA GLU A 474 -7.94 15.44 20.77
C GLU A 474 -8.54 14.40 19.78
N GLY A 475 -8.71 13.17 20.26
CA GLY A 475 -9.14 12.03 19.46
C GLY A 475 -8.04 11.38 18.60
N PHE A 476 -6.79 11.87 18.65
CA PHE A 476 -5.64 11.32 17.91
C PHE A 476 -4.65 10.53 18.79
N ASN A 477 -5.01 10.28 20.06
CA ASN A 477 -4.44 9.21 20.87
C ASN A 477 -5.52 8.17 21.19
N MET A 478 -5.16 6.89 21.18
CA MET A 478 -6.07 5.80 21.58
C MET A 478 -5.30 4.73 22.34
N ASN A 479 -5.61 4.62 23.63
CA ASN A 479 -5.10 3.55 24.47
C ASN A 479 -6.09 2.38 24.52
N LEU A 480 -5.57 1.17 24.45
CA LEU A 480 -6.31 -0.07 24.65
C LEU A 480 -5.67 -0.83 25.82
N PRO A 481 -5.96 -0.44 27.07
CA PRO A 481 -5.45 -1.14 28.24
C PRO A 481 -6.21 -2.46 28.42
N LEU A 482 -5.49 -3.59 28.36
CA LEU A 482 -6.05 -4.94 28.33
C LEU A 482 -5.84 -5.67 29.67
N PRO A 483 -6.70 -6.65 30.02
CA PRO A 483 -6.61 -7.37 31.28
C PRO A 483 -5.32 -8.21 31.39
N GLU A 484 -4.92 -8.52 32.63
CA GLU A 484 -3.71 -9.29 32.96
C GLU A 484 -3.74 -10.70 32.35
N LYS A 485 -4.92 -11.30 32.26
CA LYS A 485 -5.12 -12.61 31.60
C LYS A 485 -5.72 -12.39 30.22
N LEU A 486 -4.89 -12.58 29.19
CA LEU A 486 -5.27 -12.42 27.79
C LEU A 486 -4.67 -13.54 26.94
N ASP A 487 -5.48 -14.11 26.07
CA ASP A 487 -5.04 -15.04 25.03
C ASP A 487 -4.95 -14.36 23.65
N GLY A 488 -4.37 -15.06 22.67
CA GLY A 488 -4.19 -14.52 21.33
C GLY A 488 -5.51 -14.16 20.62
N ALA A 489 -6.61 -14.87 20.91
CA ALA A 489 -7.90 -14.61 20.28
C ALA A 489 -8.55 -13.31 20.78
N CYS A 490 -8.44 -13.04 22.09
CA CYS A 490 -8.88 -11.77 22.66
C CYS A 490 -7.98 -10.63 22.19
N TYR A 491 -6.66 -10.80 22.23
CA TYR A 491 -5.71 -9.81 21.71
C TYR A 491 -6.01 -9.41 20.26
N LEU A 492 -6.28 -10.39 19.39
CA LEU A 492 -6.60 -10.14 17.98
C LEU A 492 -7.86 -9.29 17.79
N LYS A 493 -8.87 -9.43 18.67
CA LYS A 493 -10.09 -8.59 18.62
C LYS A 493 -9.79 -7.13 18.94
N ASP A 494 -8.90 -6.88 19.90
CA ASP A 494 -8.47 -5.53 20.25
C ASP A 494 -7.54 -4.95 19.18
N LEU A 495 -6.67 -5.77 18.58
CA LEU A 495 -5.88 -5.39 17.42
C LEU A 495 -6.81 -4.97 16.27
N ASP A 496 -7.88 -5.74 16.00
CA ASP A 496 -8.87 -5.38 14.98
C ASP A 496 -9.57 -4.03 15.29
N LYS A 497 -9.74 -3.63 16.57
CA LYS A 497 -10.23 -2.28 16.95
C LYS A 497 -9.21 -1.21 16.55
N ALA A 498 -7.95 -1.38 16.92
CA ALA A 498 -6.87 -0.46 16.55
C ALA A 498 -6.75 -0.30 15.02
N LEU A 499 -6.75 -1.41 14.28
CA LEU A 499 -6.66 -1.40 12.82
C LEU A 499 -7.85 -0.69 12.16
N ARG A 500 -9.07 -0.78 12.72
CA ARG A 500 -10.21 0.04 12.26
C ARG A 500 -9.97 1.53 12.48
N ARG A 501 -9.43 1.93 13.62
CA ARG A 501 -9.08 3.34 13.91
C ARG A 501 -8.01 3.87 12.95
N ILE A 502 -7.02 3.04 12.59
CA ILE A 502 -6.00 3.35 11.58
C ILE A 502 -6.64 3.58 10.21
N ARG A 503 -7.53 2.67 9.77
CA ARG A 503 -8.25 2.83 8.49
C ARG A 503 -9.07 4.14 8.45
N GLN A 504 -9.74 4.49 9.56
CA GLN A 504 -10.50 5.73 9.66
C GLN A 504 -9.61 6.98 9.59
N PHE A 505 -8.41 6.93 10.16
CA PHE A 505 -7.44 8.02 10.08
C PHE A 505 -6.86 8.20 8.68
N ASN A 506 -6.85 7.13 7.88
CA ASN A 506 -6.32 7.10 6.51
C ASN A 506 -4.88 7.65 6.40
N PRO A 507 -3.91 7.08 7.15
CA PRO A 507 -2.52 7.51 7.10
C PRO A 507 -1.85 7.11 5.78
N GLN A 508 -0.78 7.83 5.43
CA GLN A 508 0.11 7.48 4.32
C GLN A 508 1.20 6.49 4.75
N PHE A 509 1.56 6.48 6.04
CA PHE A 509 2.59 5.60 6.58
C PHE A 509 2.14 4.96 7.89
N LEU A 510 2.58 3.73 8.11
CA LEU A 510 2.41 3.02 9.38
C LEU A 510 3.79 2.79 10.02
N VAL A 511 3.93 3.18 11.28
CA VAL A 511 5.05 2.78 12.13
C VAL A 511 4.51 1.77 13.13
N VAL A 512 5.11 0.59 13.20
CA VAL A 512 4.72 -0.46 14.17
C VAL A 512 5.83 -0.59 15.20
N ALA A 513 5.53 -0.25 16.45
CA ALA A 513 6.39 -0.54 17.58
C ALA A 513 6.20 -2.02 17.92
N LEU A 514 7.15 -2.85 17.47
CA LEU A 514 7.07 -4.31 17.50
C LEU A 514 7.75 -4.84 18.76
N GLY A 515 6.97 -5.01 19.82
CA GLY A 515 7.34 -5.82 20.98
C GLY A 515 6.93 -7.29 20.80
N LEU A 516 7.77 -8.20 21.31
CA LEU A 516 7.52 -9.64 21.29
C LEU A 516 7.35 -10.25 22.70
N ASP A 517 7.21 -9.39 23.71
CA ASP A 517 7.00 -9.69 25.12
C ASP A 517 5.55 -10.02 25.49
N THR A 518 4.63 -9.87 24.54
CA THR A 518 3.27 -10.43 24.61
C THR A 518 3.27 -11.98 24.55
N ALA A 519 4.42 -12.58 24.23
CA ALA A 519 4.58 -14.01 24.06
C ALA A 519 4.44 -14.79 25.37
N LYS A 520 3.89 -16.01 25.26
CA LYS A 520 3.81 -16.96 26.37
C LYS A 520 5.17 -17.19 27.04
N GLY A 521 5.22 -16.88 28.33
CA GLY A 521 6.36 -17.11 29.20
C GLY A 521 7.48 -16.08 29.03
N ASP A 522 7.21 -14.93 28.41
CA ASP A 522 8.10 -13.79 28.50
C ASP A 522 8.22 -13.31 29.97
N PRO A 523 9.42 -12.98 30.46
CA PRO A 523 9.59 -12.57 31.85
C PRO A 523 9.01 -11.19 32.19
N THR A 524 8.64 -10.38 31.19
CA THR A 524 8.11 -9.02 31.39
C THR A 524 6.63 -8.87 31.10
N GLY A 525 5.98 -9.91 30.54
CA GLY A 525 4.57 -9.91 30.18
C GLY A 525 3.82 -11.10 30.78
N THR A 526 2.52 -10.94 31.02
CA THR A 526 1.65 -11.97 31.62
C THR A 526 0.84 -12.76 30.58
N TRP A 527 0.78 -12.27 29.34
CA TRP A 527 -0.04 -12.84 28.28
C TRP A 527 0.51 -14.15 27.70
N GLN A 528 -0.34 -14.83 26.93
CA GLN A 528 -0.11 -16.20 26.49
C GLN A 528 -0.04 -16.34 24.96
N LEU A 529 0.41 -15.31 24.22
CA LEU A 529 0.47 -15.38 22.76
C LEU A 529 1.49 -16.44 22.30
N LEU A 530 1.05 -17.26 21.35
CA LEU A 530 1.84 -18.30 20.70
C LEU A 530 2.28 -17.82 19.31
N GLY A 531 3.19 -18.56 18.70
CA GLY A 531 3.69 -18.24 17.35
C GLY A 531 2.58 -18.03 16.31
N LYS A 532 1.49 -18.82 16.36
CA LYS A 532 0.34 -18.67 15.45
C LYS A 532 -0.39 -17.33 15.61
N ASP A 533 -0.36 -16.76 16.82
CA ASP A 533 -1.03 -15.50 17.13
C ASP A 533 -0.19 -14.33 16.60
N PHE A 534 1.15 -14.42 16.70
CA PHE A 534 2.05 -13.49 16.02
C PHE A 534 1.87 -13.49 14.50
N GLU A 535 1.71 -14.65 13.88
CA GLU A 535 1.41 -14.76 12.45
C GLU A 535 0.07 -14.13 12.08
N ALA A 536 -0.98 -14.35 12.89
CA ALA A 536 -2.27 -13.70 12.70
C ALA A 536 -2.17 -12.17 12.85
N ASN A 537 -1.45 -11.67 13.85
CA ASN A 537 -1.22 -10.23 14.06
C ASN A 537 -0.51 -9.61 12.85
N GLY A 538 0.57 -10.24 12.39
CA GLY A 538 1.29 -9.81 11.19
C GLY A 538 0.40 -9.76 9.97
N ARG A 539 -0.43 -10.79 9.75
CA ARG A 539 -1.39 -10.85 8.63
C ARG A 539 -2.39 -9.69 8.68
N ARG A 540 -3.03 -9.46 9.83
CA ARG A 540 -4.00 -8.36 10.01
C ARG A 540 -3.39 -6.98 9.76
N ILE A 541 -2.16 -6.77 10.22
CA ILE A 541 -1.43 -5.51 9.96
C ILE A 541 -1.08 -5.40 8.47
N GLY A 542 -0.65 -6.49 7.83
CA GLY A 542 -0.33 -6.55 6.41
C GLY A 542 -1.53 -6.26 5.51
N GLU A 543 -2.73 -6.71 5.90
CA GLU A 543 -4.02 -6.44 5.22
C GLU A 543 -4.37 -4.95 5.13
N LEU A 544 -3.76 -4.07 5.95
CA LEU A 544 -3.91 -2.63 5.78
C LEU A 544 -3.34 -2.16 4.44
N GLY A 545 -2.36 -2.89 3.90
CA GLY A 545 -1.69 -2.53 2.67
C GLY A 545 -1.20 -1.09 2.74
N LEU A 546 -0.40 -0.73 3.76
CA LEU A 546 0.26 0.57 3.92
C LEU A 546 1.80 0.41 3.79
N PRO A 547 2.55 1.46 3.42
CA PRO A 547 3.99 1.47 3.64
C PRO A 547 4.28 1.40 5.15
N THR A 548 4.93 0.33 5.58
CA THR A 548 5.05 -0.02 7.01
C THR A 548 6.50 -0.12 7.43
N LEU A 549 6.88 0.72 8.40
CA LEU A 549 8.14 0.60 9.13
C LEU A 549 7.90 -0.12 10.45
N LEU A 550 8.61 -1.22 10.66
CA LEU A 550 8.60 -1.96 11.90
C LEU A 550 9.84 -1.61 12.71
N VAL A 551 9.66 -1.31 13.98
CA VAL A 551 10.74 -0.90 14.89
C VAL A 551 10.73 -1.87 16.06
N GLN A 552 11.86 -2.52 16.32
CA GLN A 552 11.95 -3.47 17.43
C GLN A 552 11.87 -2.75 18.79
N GLU A 553 10.94 -3.18 19.65
CA GLU A 553 10.84 -2.75 21.05
C GLU A 553 11.25 -3.91 21.99
N GLY A 554 10.35 -4.38 22.85
CA GLY A 554 10.57 -5.41 23.87
C GLY A 554 10.56 -6.86 23.33
N GLY A 555 10.40 -7.82 24.24
CA GLY A 555 10.54 -9.25 23.99
C GLY A 555 11.88 -9.81 24.45
N TYR A 556 11.84 -10.59 25.53
CA TYR A 556 13.02 -10.96 26.33
C TYR A 556 13.15 -12.47 26.49
N ARG A 557 12.15 -13.26 26.08
CA ARG A 557 12.26 -14.72 25.98
C ARG A 557 13.07 -15.16 24.76
N VAL A 558 14.40 -15.10 24.89
CA VAL A 558 15.38 -15.38 23.83
C VAL A 558 15.12 -16.69 23.08
N ARG A 559 14.66 -17.75 23.77
CA ARG A 559 14.42 -19.08 23.18
C ARG A 559 13.35 -19.09 22.09
N THR A 560 12.35 -18.21 22.16
CA THR A 560 11.23 -18.15 21.19
C THR A 560 11.21 -16.85 20.39
N LEU A 561 12.07 -15.89 20.73
CA LEU A 561 12.05 -14.55 20.16
C LEU A 561 12.18 -14.56 18.63
N GLY A 562 13.19 -15.24 18.09
CA GLY A 562 13.40 -15.30 16.64
C GLY A 562 12.28 -16.05 15.89
N SER A 563 11.72 -17.12 16.47
CA SER A 563 10.62 -17.85 15.83
C SER A 563 9.31 -17.06 15.85
N ASN A 564 9.04 -16.30 16.92
CA ASN A 564 7.89 -15.41 16.99
C ASN A 564 8.02 -14.26 15.99
N ALA A 565 9.21 -13.64 15.90
CA ALA A 565 9.51 -12.63 14.90
C ALA A 565 9.27 -13.15 13.48
N LEU A 566 9.84 -14.31 13.13
CA LEU A 566 9.66 -14.89 11.80
C LEU A 566 8.18 -15.14 11.50
N ARG A 567 7.41 -15.72 12.43
CA ARG A 567 5.98 -15.96 12.23
C ARG A 567 5.20 -14.67 12.00
N PHE A 568 5.48 -13.63 12.78
CA PHE A 568 4.91 -12.31 12.56
C PHE A 568 5.20 -11.81 11.13
N PHE A 569 6.46 -11.84 10.70
CA PHE A 569 6.85 -11.38 9.37
C PHE A 569 6.33 -12.26 8.23
N THR A 570 6.20 -13.56 8.43
CA THR A 570 5.53 -14.46 7.48
C THR A 570 4.08 -14.05 7.28
N GLY A 571 3.35 -13.80 8.38
CA GLY A 571 1.97 -13.30 8.31
C GLY A 571 1.88 -11.95 7.60
N LEU A 572 2.78 -11.03 7.95
CA LEU A 572 2.86 -9.70 7.34
C LEU A 572 3.13 -9.78 5.82
N ALA A 573 4.12 -10.56 5.41
CA ALA A 573 4.55 -10.69 4.01
C ALA A 573 3.56 -11.49 3.13
N ALA A 574 2.77 -12.39 3.72
CA ALA A 574 1.77 -13.17 2.99
C ALA A 574 0.75 -12.31 2.22
N THR A 575 0.55 -11.07 2.67
CA THR A 575 -0.33 -10.09 2.03
C THR A 575 0.41 -9.15 1.06
N GLY A 576 1.74 -9.08 1.16
CA GLY A 576 2.60 -8.19 0.35
C GLY A 576 3.08 -8.76 -0.99
N ALA A 577 3.04 -10.09 -1.17
CA ALA A 577 3.47 -10.78 -2.39
C ALA A 577 2.43 -10.80 -3.53
N HIS A 578 1.21 -10.32 -3.26
CA HIS A 578 0.14 -10.26 -4.25
C HIS A 578 -0.56 -8.90 -4.17
N PRO A 579 -0.52 -8.05 -5.21
CA PRO A 579 -1.62 -7.12 -5.44
C PRO A 579 -2.77 -7.95 -6.00
N GLN A 580 -3.38 -8.79 -5.17
CA GLN A 580 -4.62 -9.44 -5.53
C GLN A 580 -5.76 -8.80 -4.75
N THR A 581 -6.69 -8.31 -5.55
CA THR A 581 -8.13 -8.33 -5.33
C THR A 581 -8.56 -7.83 -3.96
N LYS A 582 -9.12 -6.60 -3.98
CA LYS A 582 -10.05 -6.09 -2.98
C LYS A 582 -10.64 -7.23 -2.15
N HIS A 583 -10.17 -7.39 -0.92
CA HIS A 583 -11.01 -8.01 0.09
C HIS A 583 -12.34 -7.23 0.10
N PRO A 584 -13.48 -7.93 0.22
CA PRO A 584 -14.79 -7.31 0.19
C PRO A 584 -14.79 -6.16 1.21
N PRO A 585 -15.25 -4.95 0.85
CA PRO A 585 -15.12 -3.80 1.73
C PRO A 585 -15.91 -4.08 3.01
N ASP A 586 -15.17 -4.28 4.10
CA ASP A 586 -15.74 -4.53 5.40
C ASP A 586 -16.26 -3.19 5.96
N LYS A 587 -17.58 -2.99 5.82
CA LYS A 587 -18.43 -2.02 6.54
C LYS A 587 -17.89 -0.58 6.63
N GLU A 588 -17.92 0.15 5.51
CA GLU A 588 -17.81 1.63 5.47
C GLU A 588 -18.96 2.25 6.31
N ARG A 589 -18.62 2.79 7.49
CA ARG A 589 -19.55 3.57 8.31
C ARG A 589 -19.67 4.98 7.74
N LEU A 590 -20.76 5.25 7.04
CA LEU A 590 -21.24 6.60 6.72
C LEU A 590 -21.63 7.30 8.03
N HIS A 591 -20.71 8.07 8.61
CA HIS A 591 -20.97 8.77 9.88
C HIS A 591 -22.14 9.75 9.74
N GLY A 592 -23.10 9.68 10.66
CA GLY A 592 -24.24 10.60 10.73
C GLY A 592 -25.41 10.31 9.78
N VAL A 593 -25.38 9.21 9.01
CA VAL A 593 -26.50 8.83 8.14
C VAL A 593 -27.56 8.05 8.93
N LYS A 594 -28.78 8.58 8.96
CA LYS A 594 -29.99 7.95 9.50
C LYS A 594 -30.78 7.29 8.37
N TRP A 595 -31.43 6.18 8.69
CA TRP A 595 -32.16 5.35 7.74
C TRP A 595 -33.66 5.42 8.05
N ARG A 596 -34.49 5.66 7.03
CA ARG A 596 -35.94 5.80 7.16
C ARG A 596 -36.67 5.07 6.04
N ARG A 597 -37.82 4.45 6.33
CA ARG A 597 -38.62 3.68 5.36
C ARG A 597 -39.97 4.33 5.05
N GLU A 598 -40.56 4.96 6.06
CA GLU A 598 -41.82 5.68 5.93
C GLU A 598 -41.57 7.00 5.24
N VAL A 599 -42.36 7.31 4.22
CA VAL A 599 -42.35 8.61 3.53
C VAL A 599 -43.27 9.61 4.25
N THR A 600 -42.98 10.89 4.10
CA THR A 600 -43.69 12.03 4.69
C THR A 600 -44.18 12.97 3.60
N SER A 601 -45.11 13.86 3.91
CA SER A 601 -45.66 14.84 2.96
C SER A 601 -44.61 15.78 2.34
N GLN A 602 -43.41 15.88 2.92
CA GLN A 602 -42.30 16.68 2.39
C GLN A 602 -41.39 15.91 1.44
N ASP A 603 -41.49 14.59 1.36
CA ASP A 603 -40.57 13.76 0.60
C ASP A 603 -40.71 13.84 -0.93
N PRO A 604 -41.89 14.09 -1.54
CA PRO A 604 -41.95 14.29 -2.98
C PRO A 604 -40.99 15.38 -3.44
N GLU A 605 -40.98 16.55 -2.77
CA GLU A 605 -40.06 17.65 -3.07
C GLU A 605 -38.59 17.32 -2.75
N ARG A 606 -38.32 16.55 -1.69
CA ARG A 606 -36.96 16.17 -1.31
C ARG A 606 -36.36 15.17 -2.29
N VAL A 607 -37.16 14.20 -2.76
CA VAL A 607 -36.78 13.23 -3.79
C VAL A 607 -36.58 13.95 -5.12
N GLY A 608 -37.53 14.78 -5.55
CA GLY A 608 -37.41 15.54 -6.79
C GLY A 608 -36.12 16.37 -6.83
N ARG A 609 -35.81 17.12 -5.76
CA ARG A 609 -34.54 17.85 -5.65
C ARG A 609 -33.31 16.95 -5.70
N LEU A 610 -33.33 15.80 -5.03
CA LEU A 610 -32.19 14.88 -4.99
C LEU A 610 -31.92 14.28 -6.38
N VAL A 611 -32.97 13.85 -7.08
CA VAL A 611 -32.88 13.26 -8.43
C VAL A 611 -32.37 14.29 -9.43
N ASP A 612 -32.93 15.51 -9.41
CA ASP A 612 -32.49 16.63 -10.25
C ASP A 612 -31.01 16.97 -10.01
N LEU A 613 -30.59 17.04 -8.74
CA LEU A 613 -29.19 17.32 -8.36
C LEU A 613 -28.18 16.28 -8.87
N THR A 614 -28.60 15.07 -9.21
CA THR A 614 -27.68 14.07 -9.76
C THR A 614 -27.21 14.43 -11.17
N GLY A 615 -27.99 15.23 -11.92
CA GLY A 615 -27.71 15.60 -13.31
C GLY A 615 -27.85 14.44 -14.31
N PHE A 616 -28.44 13.30 -13.90
CA PHE A 616 -28.59 12.10 -14.72
C PHE A 616 -29.99 11.88 -15.32
N PHE A 617 -30.99 12.61 -14.86
CA PHE A 617 -32.40 12.37 -15.20
C PHE A 617 -33.00 13.55 -15.97
N HIS A 618 -33.89 13.25 -16.91
CA HIS A 618 -34.70 14.25 -17.61
C HIS A 618 -35.78 14.84 -16.69
N PRO A 619 -36.28 16.06 -16.96
CA PRO A 619 -37.32 16.68 -16.14
C PRO A 619 -38.56 15.81 -15.93
N GLU A 620 -38.98 15.06 -16.94
CA GLU A 620 -40.11 14.12 -16.84
C GLU A 620 -39.82 12.96 -15.86
N GLU A 621 -38.59 12.43 -15.86
CA GLU A 621 -38.18 11.38 -14.92
C GLU A 621 -38.09 11.87 -13.47
N VAL A 622 -37.72 13.15 -13.28
CA VAL A 622 -37.76 13.80 -11.96
C VAL A 622 -39.19 13.88 -11.45
N GLU A 623 -40.16 14.22 -12.29
CA GLU A 623 -41.58 14.25 -11.91
C GLU A 623 -42.11 12.86 -11.59
N VAL A 624 -41.79 11.82 -12.38
CA VAL A 624 -42.17 10.44 -12.05
C VAL A 624 -41.63 10.02 -10.68
N ALA A 625 -40.39 10.38 -10.35
CA ALA A 625 -39.84 10.10 -9.03
C ALA A 625 -40.62 10.76 -7.88
N ARG A 626 -41.21 11.95 -8.10
CA ARG A 626 -42.11 12.62 -7.14
C ARG A 626 -43.45 11.88 -7.04
N GLU A 627 -44.04 11.52 -8.17
CA GLU A 627 -45.32 10.82 -8.26
C GLU A 627 -45.30 9.49 -7.49
N LEU A 628 -44.23 8.72 -7.60
CA LEU A 628 -44.08 7.45 -6.86
C LEU A 628 -44.15 7.64 -5.33
N VAL A 629 -43.57 8.74 -4.83
CA VAL A 629 -43.64 9.07 -3.39
C VAL A 629 -45.06 9.50 -3.01
N GLN A 630 -45.72 10.30 -3.86
CA GLN A 630 -47.11 10.73 -3.65
C GLN A 630 -48.08 9.55 -3.65
N GLU A 631 -47.90 8.60 -4.56
CA GLU A 631 -48.72 7.40 -4.62
C GLU A 631 -48.56 6.54 -3.37
N ARG A 632 -47.32 6.39 -2.88
CA ARG A 632 -47.05 5.73 -1.60
C ARG A 632 -47.70 6.45 -0.41
N LEU A 633 -47.70 7.78 -0.39
CA LEU A 633 -48.38 8.57 0.64
C LEU A 633 -49.90 8.38 0.60
N ALA A 634 -50.48 8.32 -0.59
CA ALA A 634 -51.93 8.21 -0.77
C ALA A 634 -52.47 6.81 -0.48
N LYS A 635 -51.76 5.75 -0.93
CA LYS A 635 -52.25 4.36 -0.92
C LYS A 635 -51.55 3.47 0.12
N GLY A 636 -50.50 3.96 0.78
CA GLY A 636 -49.71 3.14 1.72
C GLY A 636 -49.12 1.91 1.03
N ASP A 637 -49.19 0.74 1.69
CA ASP A 637 -48.70 -0.53 1.12
C ASP A 637 -49.43 -0.99 -0.14
N LEU A 638 -50.66 -0.52 -0.38
CA LEU A 638 -51.42 -0.83 -1.60
C LEU A 638 -50.83 -0.18 -2.85
N SER A 639 -49.92 0.78 -2.72
CA SER A 639 -49.21 1.37 -3.86
C SER A 639 -48.28 0.37 -4.57
N GLY A 640 -47.80 -0.66 -3.88
CA GLY A 640 -46.74 -1.54 -4.38
C GLY A 640 -45.34 -0.90 -4.37
N TYR A 641 -45.21 0.39 -4.07
CA TYR A 641 -43.92 1.08 -3.98
C TYR A 641 -43.43 1.16 -2.53
N HIS A 642 -42.18 0.83 -2.31
CA HIS A 642 -41.52 0.87 -1.02
C HIS A 642 -40.21 1.65 -1.13
N PHE A 643 -39.83 2.34 -0.04
CA PHE A 643 -38.70 3.26 -0.04
C PHE A 643 -37.68 2.92 1.04
N MET A 644 -36.42 3.16 0.73
CA MET A 644 -35.33 3.22 1.71
C MET A 644 -34.64 4.57 1.57
N MET A 645 -34.81 5.44 2.55
CA MET A 645 -34.29 6.81 2.59
C MET A 645 -33.04 6.88 3.49
N ALA A 646 -32.03 7.61 3.03
CA ALA A 646 -30.81 7.91 3.77
C ALA A 646 -30.73 9.43 4.02
N GLU A 647 -30.66 9.84 5.29
CA GLU A 647 -30.62 11.24 5.70
C GLU A 647 -29.35 11.55 6.48
N GLN A 648 -28.67 12.66 6.16
CA GLN A 648 -27.55 13.17 6.96
C GLN A 648 -27.86 14.60 7.38
N TYR A 649 -27.80 14.87 8.69
CA TYR A 649 -28.07 16.20 9.28
C TYR A 649 -29.40 16.84 8.82
N GLY A 650 -30.45 16.03 8.65
CA GLY A 650 -31.79 16.50 8.24
C GLY A 650 -31.98 16.68 6.72
N ARG A 651 -30.95 16.40 5.91
CA ARG A 651 -31.01 16.42 4.45
C ARG A 651 -31.12 14.99 3.90
N LEU A 652 -31.99 14.77 2.91
CA LEU A 652 -32.02 13.52 2.14
C LEU A 652 -30.77 13.44 1.26
N VAL A 653 -29.93 12.42 1.49
CA VAL A 653 -28.64 12.23 0.81
C VAL A 653 -28.62 11.00 -0.09
N GLY A 654 -29.66 10.17 -0.06
CA GLY A 654 -29.85 9.07 -1.00
C GLY A 654 -31.16 8.32 -0.76
N TYR A 655 -31.69 7.64 -1.76
CA TYR A 655 -32.83 6.74 -1.60
C TYR A 655 -32.86 5.61 -2.63
N THR A 656 -33.66 4.58 -2.35
CA THR A 656 -34.14 3.60 -3.32
C THR A 656 -35.66 3.51 -3.30
N CYS A 657 -36.24 3.19 -4.45
CA CYS A 657 -37.65 2.81 -4.62
C CYS A 657 -37.71 1.40 -5.22
N TYR A 658 -38.46 0.50 -4.59
CA TYR A 658 -38.57 -0.90 -5.00
C TYR A 658 -39.99 -1.45 -4.74
N GLY A 659 -40.38 -2.53 -5.39
CA GLY A 659 -41.70 -3.14 -5.21
C GLY A 659 -41.81 -4.57 -5.71
N PRO A 660 -42.82 -5.33 -5.25
CA PRO A 660 -43.04 -6.69 -5.72
C PRO A 660 -43.54 -6.68 -7.17
N ILE A 661 -43.08 -7.63 -7.98
CA ILE A 661 -43.58 -7.80 -9.35
C ILE A 661 -44.91 -8.58 -9.27
N PRO A 662 -46.04 -7.98 -9.69
CA PRO A 662 -47.34 -8.67 -9.66
C PRO A 662 -47.30 -10.00 -10.41
N CYS A 663 -48.08 -10.98 -9.94
CA CYS A 663 -48.14 -12.32 -10.52
C CYS A 663 -46.81 -13.11 -10.48
N THR A 664 -45.86 -12.73 -9.60
CA THR A 664 -44.66 -13.51 -9.31
C THR A 664 -44.62 -13.94 -7.85
N GLN A 665 -43.95 -15.06 -7.54
CA GLN A 665 -43.93 -15.58 -6.16
C GLN A 665 -42.94 -14.86 -5.24
N LYS A 666 -41.79 -14.39 -5.76
CA LYS A 666 -40.65 -13.92 -4.95
C LYS A 666 -39.78 -12.86 -5.65
N SER A 667 -40.30 -12.18 -6.67
CA SER A 667 -39.54 -11.24 -7.50
C SER A 667 -39.92 -9.79 -7.21
N PHE A 668 -38.92 -8.92 -7.23
CA PHE A 668 -39.05 -7.49 -6.96
C PHE A 668 -38.33 -6.68 -8.02
N ASP A 669 -38.83 -5.49 -8.32
CA ASP A 669 -38.13 -4.49 -9.13
C ASP A 669 -37.47 -3.45 -8.22
N LEU A 670 -36.26 -3.03 -8.57
CA LEU A 670 -35.68 -1.78 -8.11
C LEU A 670 -35.99 -0.70 -9.14
N TYR A 671 -37.05 0.06 -8.91
CA TYR A 671 -37.49 1.12 -9.81
C TYR A 671 -36.53 2.31 -9.85
N TRP A 672 -36.00 2.72 -8.70
CA TRP A 672 -35.11 3.89 -8.62
C TRP A 672 -34.00 3.72 -7.59
N ILE A 673 -32.86 4.31 -7.88
CA ILE A 673 -31.81 4.62 -6.91
C ILE A 673 -31.20 5.98 -7.25
N ALA A 674 -31.10 6.86 -6.25
CA ALA A 674 -30.39 8.13 -6.39
C ALA A 674 -29.56 8.41 -5.15
N VAL A 675 -28.38 8.99 -5.36
CA VAL A 675 -27.44 9.34 -4.29
C VAL A 675 -26.99 10.77 -4.53
N HIS A 676 -26.84 11.53 -3.45
CA HIS A 676 -26.36 12.90 -3.55
C HIS A 676 -24.91 12.90 -4.07
N PRO A 677 -24.52 13.80 -4.99
CA PRO A 677 -23.17 13.81 -5.59
C PRO A 677 -22.02 13.77 -4.59
N ASP A 678 -22.14 14.46 -3.45
CA ASP A 678 -21.15 14.45 -2.36
C ASP A 678 -20.90 13.07 -1.74
N PHE A 679 -21.79 12.10 -1.96
CA PHE A 679 -21.69 10.72 -1.45
C PHE A 679 -21.38 9.70 -2.55
N HIS A 680 -21.21 10.14 -3.80
CA HIS A 680 -20.74 9.28 -4.88
C HIS A 680 -19.37 8.72 -4.55
N ARG A 681 -19.20 7.40 -4.76
CA ARG A 681 -17.97 6.64 -4.43
C ARG A 681 -17.58 6.65 -2.93
N LYS A 682 -18.49 7.02 -2.02
CA LYS A 682 -18.32 6.95 -0.56
C LYS A 682 -19.13 5.82 0.11
N GLY A 683 -19.60 4.85 -0.67
CA GLY A 683 -20.31 3.66 -0.15
C GLY A 683 -21.82 3.78 0.03
N LEU A 684 -22.41 4.99 -0.02
CA LEU A 684 -23.84 5.21 0.25
C LEU A 684 -24.77 4.43 -0.70
N GLY A 685 -24.52 4.47 -2.01
CA GLY A 685 -25.32 3.73 -2.99
C GLY A 685 -25.29 2.21 -2.75
N ARG A 686 -24.11 1.66 -2.44
CA ARG A 686 -23.98 0.24 -2.11
C ARG A 686 -24.73 -0.12 -0.84
N ARG A 687 -24.69 0.76 0.16
CA ARG A 687 -25.43 0.54 1.42
C ARG A 687 -26.93 0.60 1.21
N LEU A 688 -27.44 1.54 0.41
CA LEU A 688 -28.85 1.59 0.01
C LEU A 688 -29.31 0.28 -0.65
N ILE A 689 -28.53 -0.27 -1.57
CA ILE A 689 -28.80 -1.59 -2.18
C ILE A 689 -28.85 -2.69 -1.11
N VAL A 690 -27.85 -2.76 -0.22
CA VAL A 690 -27.81 -3.78 0.84
C VAL A 690 -29.02 -3.70 1.78
N GLU A 691 -29.40 -2.50 2.20
CA GLU A 691 -30.58 -2.29 3.07
C GLU A 691 -31.88 -2.64 2.32
N THR A 692 -31.98 -2.30 1.04
CA THR A 692 -33.12 -2.66 0.18
C THR A 692 -33.25 -4.16 0.01
N GLU A 693 -32.14 -4.85 -0.30
CA GLU A 693 -32.10 -6.31 -0.40
C GLU A 693 -32.49 -6.99 0.92
N ALA A 694 -32.06 -6.45 2.07
CA ALA A 694 -32.45 -6.97 3.37
C ALA A 694 -33.97 -6.85 3.61
N LEU A 695 -34.59 -5.76 3.15
CA LEU A 695 -36.05 -5.58 3.23
C LEU A 695 -36.79 -6.54 2.30
N ILE A 696 -36.31 -6.72 1.07
CA ILE A 696 -36.91 -7.68 0.12
C ILE A 696 -36.84 -9.11 0.68
N ARG A 697 -35.69 -9.52 1.24
CA ARG A 697 -35.55 -10.82 1.91
C ARG A 697 -36.54 -10.98 3.05
N LYS A 698 -36.70 -9.93 3.88
CA LYS A 698 -37.66 -9.94 4.99
C LYS A 698 -39.11 -10.07 4.51
N SER A 699 -39.44 -9.56 3.33
CA SER A 699 -40.74 -9.70 2.68
C SER A 699 -40.90 -11.01 1.89
N GLY A 700 -39.94 -11.95 1.99
CA GLY A 700 -40.00 -13.26 1.33
C GLY A 700 -39.49 -13.29 -0.12
N GLY A 701 -38.95 -12.19 -0.62
CA GLY A 701 -38.36 -12.11 -1.97
C GLY A 701 -36.98 -12.74 -2.05
N ASN A 702 -36.68 -13.38 -3.18
CA ASN A 702 -35.37 -13.99 -3.47
C ASN A 702 -34.75 -13.50 -4.79
N ARG A 703 -35.44 -12.64 -5.55
CA ARG A 703 -34.92 -12.05 -6.79
C ARG A 703 -35.24 -10.57 -6.84
N ILE A 704 -34.27 -9.79 -7.30
CA ILE A 704 -34.42 -8.37 -7.59
C ILE A 704 -33.94 -8.08 -9.02
N TYR A 705 -34.79 -7.40 -9.78
CA TYR A 705 -34.54 -6.98 -11.15
C TYR A 705 -34.29 -5.47 -11.19
N VAL A 706 -33.38 -5.04 -12.07
CA VAL A 706 -33.08 -3.62 -12.28
C VAL A 706 -32.89 -3.36 -13.75
N ASP A 707 -33.48 -2.26 -14.19
CA ASP A 707 -33.45 -1.83 -15.58
C ASP A 707 -32.63 -0.56 -15.73
N THR A 708 -31.82 -0.47 -16.79
CA THR A 708 -31.07 0.75 -17.12
C THR A 708 -30.83 0.88 -18.62
N SER A 709 -30.44 2.06 -19.09
CA SER A 709 -30.17 2.33 -20.52
C SER A 709 -28.83 1.76 -20.98
N GLN A 710 -28.72 1.43 -22.27
CA GLN A 710 -27.50 0.99 -22.92
C GLN A 710 -26.55 2.13 -23.30
N ARG A 711 -27.00 3.40 -23.27
CA ARG A 711 -26.17 4.57 -23.61
C ARG A 711 -24.89 4.62 -22.77
N ASP A 712 -23.84 5.21 -23.34
CA ASP A 712 -22.53 5.31 -22.70
C ASP A 712 -22.56 6.07 -21.37
N GLN A 713 -23.45 7.06 -21.23
CA GLN A 713 -23.62 7.81 -20.00
C GLN A 713 -24.02 6.94 -18.79
N TYR A 714 -24.68 5.79 -19.02
CA TYR A 714 -25.08 4.83 -17.98
C TYR A 714 -24.07 3.70 -17.77
N ALA A 715 -22.89 3.74 -18.41
CA ALA A 715 -21.85 2.72 -18.22
C ALA A 715 -21.38 2.60 -16.76
N SER A 716 -21.34 3.72 -16.03
CA SER A 716 -21.02 3.75 -14.60
C SER A 716 -22.12 3.10 -13.75
N THR A 717 -23.38 3.30 -14.10
CA THR A 717 -24.55 2.68 -13.47
C THR A 717 -24.56 1.17 -13.67
N ARG A 718 -24.27 0.70 -14.90
CA ARG A 718 -24.10 -0.72 -15.22
C ARG A 718 -22.98 -1.36 -14.40
N ALA A 719 -21.80 -0.73 -14.39
CA ALA A 719 -20.67 -1.18 -13.57
C ALA A 719 -20.99 -1.17 -12.06
N PHE A 720 -21.83 -0.24 -11.59
CA PHE A 720 -22.29 -0.20 -10.21
C PHE A 720 -23.15 -1.42 -9.86
N TYR A 721 -24.14 -1.78 -10.69
CA TYR A 721 -24.97 -2.98 -10.45
C TYR A 721 -24.15 -4.27 -10.50
N GLU A 722 -23.25 -4.41 -11.47
CA GLU A 722 -22.32 -5.55 -11.56
C GLU A 722 -21.44 -5.64 -10.29
N SER A 723 -20.94 -4.51 -9.79
CA SER A 723 -20.17 -4.48 -8.54
C SER A 723 -21.00 -4.84 -7.29
N CYS A 724 -22.33 -4.70 -7.35
CA CYS A 724 -23.25 -5.11 -6.31
C CYS A 724 -23.69 -6.58 -6.43
N GLY A 725 -23.17 -7.32 -7.42
CA GLY A 725 -23.45 -8.73 -7.64
C GLY A 725 -24.68 -9.00 -8.51
N TYR A 726 -25.17 -8.00 -9.24
CA TYR A 726 -26.20 -8.20 -10.25
C TYR A 726 -25.57 -8.76 -11.52
N ARG A 727 -26.25 -9.71 -12.16
CA ARG A 727 -25.84 -10.32 -13.42
C ARG A 727 -26.69 -9.76 -14.55
N LEU A 728 -26.06 -9.46 -15.68
CA LEU A 728 -26.75 -9.05 -16.89
C LEU A 728 -27.56 -10.24 -17.42
N GLU A 729 -28.88 -10.13 -17.48
CA GLU A 729 -29.77 -11.17 -18.00
C GLU A 729 -30.02 -10.99 -19.50
N THR A 730 -30.35 -9.77 -19.92
CA THR A 730 -30.65 -9.48 -21.33
C THR A 730 -30.49 -8.00 -21.67
N VAL A 731 -30.42 -7.73 -22.97
CA VAL A 731 -30.45 -6.39 -23.55
C VAL A 731 -31.53 -6.36 -24.63
N LEU A 732 -32.59 -5.60 -24.39
CA LEU A 732 -33.62 -5.32 -25.38
C LEU A 732 -33.15 -4.13 -26.23
N LYS A 733 -32.79 -4.39 -27.49
CA LYS A 733 -32.34 -3.34 -28.41
C LYS A 733 -33.47 -2.34 -28.69
N ASP A 734 -33.10 -1.07 -28.85
CA ASP A 734 -34.00 0.02 -29.27
C ASP A 734 -35.27 0.16 -28.42
N PHE A 735 -35.20 -0.17 -27.14
CA PHE A 735 -36.36 -0.18 -26.24
C PHE A 735 -36.81 1.23 -25.85
N TYR A 736 -35.86 2.11 -25.49
CA TYR A 736 -36.18 3.48 -25.08
C TYR A 736 -36.22 4.43 -26.29
N ALA A 737 -35.30 4.24 -27.24
CA ALA A 737 -35.20 4.96 -28.50
C ALA A 737 -34.27 4.19 -29.47
N PRO A 738 -34.24 4.49 -30.78
CA PRO A 738 -33.23 3.94 -31.69
C PRO A 738 -31.80 4.20 -31.20
N GLY A 739 -31.00 3.14 -31.05
CA GLY A 739 -29.65 3.19 -30.47
C GLY A 739 -29.60 3.13 -28.93
N ASP A 740 -30.75 3.03 -28.27
CA ASP A 740 -30.89 3.02 -26.80
C ASP A 740 -31.68 1.82 -26.32
N GLY A 741 -30.95 0.74 -26.04
CA GLY A 741 -31.52 -0.49 -25.50
C GLY A 741 -31.77 -0.46 -23.99
N LYS A 742 -32.70 -1.30 -23.53
CA LYS A 742 -32.96 -1.56 -22.12
C LYS A 742 -32.13 -2.76 -21.66
N VAL A 743 -31.25 -2.51 -20.70
CA VAL A 743 -30.35 -3.48 -20.09
C VAL A 743 -30.98 -3.97 -18.78
N ILE A 744 -31.25 -5.27 -18.68
CA ILE A 744 -31.93 -5.87 -17.52
C ILE A 744 -30.92 -6.68 -16.71
N TYR A 745 -30.77 -6.31 -15.45
CA TYR A 745 -29.91 -6.96 -14.47
C TYR A 745 -30.76 -7.72 -13.45
N CYS A 746 -30.29 -8.90 -13.02
CA CYS A 746 -30.93 -9.69 -11.96
C CYS A 746 -29.92 -10.05 -10.87
N LYS A 747 -30.35 -10.02 -9.62
CA LYS A 747 -29.63 -10.62 -8.51
C LYS A 747 -30.51 -11.62 -7.77
N GLU A 748 -30.06 -12.86 -7.75
CA GLU A 748 -30.63 -13.91 -6.90
C GLU A 748 -30.04 -13.79 -5.49
N MET A 749 -30.92 -13.67 -4.51
CA MET A 749 -30.58 -13.50 -3.10
C MET A 749 -30.75 -14.85 -2.41
N LEU A 750 -29.62 -15.47 -2.02
CA LEU A 750 -29.61 -16.72 -1.26
C LEU A 750 -30.41 -16.54 0.03
N THR A 751 -31.36 -17.43 0.28
CA THR A 751 -32.03 -17.55 1.57
C THR A 751 -31.06 -18.18 2.56
N GLU A 752 -31.02 -17.70 3.82
CA GLU A 752 -30.36 -18.40 4.92
C GLU A 752 -31.15 -19.69 5.23
N GLN A 753 -31.00 -20.68 4.34
CA GLN A 753 -31.35 -22.10 4.43
C GLN A 753 -31.11 -22.68 3.03
N GLY A 754 -29.97 -23.35 2.85
CA GLY A 754 -29.50 -23.93 1.59
C GLY A 754 -27.99 -24.11 1.59
#